data_AF-A0A370WXL0-F1
#
_entry.id   AF-A0A370WXL0-F1
#
_cell.length_a   1.000
_cell.length_b   1.000
_cell.length_c   1.000
_cell.angle_alpha   90.00
_cell.angle_beta   90.00
_cell.angle_gamma   90.00
#
_symmetry.space_group_name_H-M   'P 1'
#
loop_
_entity.id
_entity.type
_entity.pdbx_description
1 polymer ?
#
loop_
_entity_poly.entity_id
_entity_poly.type
_entity_poly.pdbx_seq_one_letter_code
_entity_poly.pdbx_strand_id
1 'polypeptide(L)'
;MRPAIFELRRFAAWVFGVLIVIATPACALAATLPGLVELSPLPLDRSQAVPSLAVLGVNGGMLTNGSLAFEGGYDPADWSGALKAFALRADGSTAGIVWDAGALLTDSVITPPAGRTILTAHRDATGAVSGIAFEPRADFDSSEMCGLRWPTSENNADLVSARVDYLRGVRSHELDGSMHARGSLLGAIVHAQAVYVGAPTAHYSNVWPSHGNAVTAPEMAVDAQRYSQFAQAQVSRSPMVYMAANDGMLHALRAPVPICTAQDPNGQCTAYDGGVAAGKEGWAFVPRAVYGYLGALTRAHDFLFQPTVDSTPVTRDVFFGERGWHEWHTLLVGGLGLGGRGVYALDITHPDEASEAFPERTVLWELDADAPVGISQAGTAYNPADIGYTFGQSAIARLANGRWAVLMPSGYFADCSKPDKPLHCKQIGGTSPDGYSALFVLDAQTGAVISELKTPTSIDGVTSYGLSTPVLGDYDNDQIDDVAFAGDLAGNLWRFDLSAPDPAHWNVTLMYRPTDQGTQPITTMPRLFPDPATGRFMVVFGTGRYLGEGDKTTTVMQSIYGIRDEFNSADGSAIATRDSLQQQTLSEATVSDASGAVTTVRDVSAHDVPATAGGWRIDLDIHAGERVVVTPGALFNTNTVLVTTLIPDGDESEGAFMALDATTGGAKSLLTFGGASHAGARVEHPPLSTGTLPMMMRVGGGSVMLPSLRLKGGTGDLRIPISLDGSLWRRRSWSLLTDGT
;
A
#
# COMPACT_ATOMS: atom_id res chain seq x y z
N MET A 1 -8.83 43.86 -83.90
CA MET A 1 -9.39 42.58 -83.40
C MET A 1 -8.32 41.88 -82.57
N ARG A 2 -8.77 41.16 -81.55
CA ARG A 2 -8.03 40.76 -80.35
C ARG A 2 -6.83 39.81 -80.61
N PRO A 3 -5.73 39.95 -79.84
CA PRO A 3 -4.61 39.00 -79.70
C PRO A 3 -4.96 37.96 -78.58
N ALA A 4 -4.20 36.92 -78.22
CA ALA A 4 -2.81 36.85 -77.75
C ALA A 4 -2.51 35.35 -77.44
N ILE A 5 -1.41 34.69 -77.92
CA ILE A 5 0.01 34.74 -77.49
C ILE A 5 0.25 33.77 -76.29
N PHE A 6 0.91 32.61 -76.51
CA PHE A 6 2.35 32.28 -76.24
C PHE A 6 2.62 32.03 -74.73
N GLU A 7 3.46 31.12 -74.21
CA GLU A 7 4.55 30.33 -74.77
C GLU A 7 5.06 29.27 -73.73
N LEU A 8 5.67 28.17 -74.23
CA LEU A 8 6.94 27.48 -73.82
C LEU A 8 7.32 27.35 -72.29
N ARG A 9 7.98 26.31 -71.75
CA ARG A 9 8.90 25.25 -72.25
C ARG A 9 9.23 24.23 -71.13
N ARG A 10 9.43 22.97 -71.55
CA ARG A 10 10.45 21.95 -71.15
C ARG A 10 10.53 21.35 -69.72
N PHE A 11 10.28 20.03 -69.68
CA PHE A 11 11.14 18.93 -69.20
C PHE A 11 12.43 19.29 -68.43
N ALA A 12 12.59 18.72 -67.23
CA ALA A 12 13.64 17.74 -66.88
C ALA A 12 13.58 17.31 -65.39
N ALA A 13 13.38 16.00 -65.16
CA ALA A 13 13.77 15.14 -64.02
C ALA A 13 13.52 15.62 -62.58
N TRP A 14 13.46 14.70 -61.62
CA TRP A 14 14.09 14.78 -60.28
C TRP A 14 13.53 13.64 -59.40
N VAL A 15 14.44 12.70 -59.11
CA VAL A 15 14.59 11.80 -57.96
C VAL A 15 13.41 11.67 -56.99
N PHE A 16 12.92 10.44 -56.82
CA PHE A 16 12.05 10.01 -55.73
C PHE A 16 12.74 10.23 -54.37
N GLY A 17 12.19 11.12 -53.55
CA GLY A 17 12.45 11.22 -52.11
C GLY A 17 11.14 11.04 -51.36
N VAL A 18 10.97 9.88 -50.70
CA VAL A 18 9.90 9.66 -49.73
C VAL A 18 10.29 10.40 -48.46
N LEU A 19 9.64 11.53 -48.20
CA LEU A 19 9.77 12.26 -46.94
C LEU A 19 8.82 11.60 -45.93
N ILE A 20 9.36 10.74 -45.06
CA ILE A 20 8.66 10.30 -43.85
C ILE A 20 8.62 11.52 -42.92
N VAL A 21 7.45 12.13 -42.79
CA VAL A 21 7.20 13.12 -41.74
C VAL A 21 7.07 12.34 -40.43
N ILE A 22 8.13 12.36 -39.63
CA ILE A 22 8.07 11.95 -38.21
C ILE A 22 7.27 13.03 -37.50
N ALA A 23 5.97 12.79 -37.29
CA ALA A 23 5.16 13.60 -36.39
C ALA A 23 5.62 13.30 -34.96
N THR A 24 6.33 14.23 -34.33
CA THR A 24 6.46 14.25 -32.88
C THR A 24 5.06 14.53 -32.31
N PRO A 25 4.57 13.75 -31.32
CA PRO A 25 3.28 14.06 -30.71
C PRO A 25 3.47 15.33 -29.88
N ALA A 26 3.00 16.45 -30.41
CA ALA A 26 2.90 17.70 -29.67
C ALA A 26 1.83 17.52 -28.58
N CYS A 27 2.26 17.59 -27.33
CA CYS A 27 1.41 17.51 -26.14
C CYS A 27 0.49 18.74 -26.10
N ALA A 28 -0.80 18.55 -26.38
CA ALA A 28 -1.81 19.60 -26.23
C ALA A 28 -1.94 20.02 -24.75
N LEU A 29 -2.15 21.32 -24.51
CA LEU A 29 -2.54 21.82 -23.19
C LEU A 29 -4.00 21.42 -22.91
N ALA A 30 -4.19 20.42 -22.05
CA ALA A 30 -5.50 20.05 -21.52
C ALA A 30 -6.00 21.11 -20.52
N ALA A 31 -7.29 21.42 -20.60
CA ALA A 31 -8.02 22.15 -19.57
C ALA A 31 -7.95 21.40 -18.24
N THR A 32 -8.01 22.11 -17.11
CA THR A 32 -8.08 21.51 -15.76
C THR A 32 -9.36 20.69 -15.64
N LEU A 33 -9.22 19.36 -15.66
CA LEU A 33 -10.31 18.44 -15.41
C LEU A 33 -10.59 18.41 -13.90
N PRO A 34 -11.86 18.29 -13.46
CA PRO A 34 -12.17 18.00 -12.07
C PRO A 34 -11.50 16.67 -11.66
N GLY A 35 -10.98 16.61 -10.43
CA GLY A 35 -10.42 15.38 -9.85
C GLY A 35 -8.89 15.19 -9.93
N LEU A 36 -8.16 16.18 -10.45
CA LEU A 36 -6.69 16.22 -10.33
C LEU A 36 -6.26 16.64 -8.92
N VAL A 37 -5.17 16.04 -8.43
CA VAL A 37 -4.66 16.24 -7.07
C VAL A 37 -3.17 16.58 -7.09
N GLU A 38 -2.76 17.50 -6.23
CA GLU A 38 -1.35 17.83 -6.03
C GLU A 38 -0.63 16.64 -5.39
N LEU A 39 0.37 16.11 -6.07
CA LEU A 39 1.14 14.94 -5.65
C LEU A 39 2.63 15.31 -5.71
N SER A 40 3.30 15.28 -4.57
CA SER A 40 4.73 15.63 -4.48
C SER A 40 5.60 14.38 -4.64
N PRO A 41 6.60 14.40 -5.54
CA PRO A 41 7.61 13.35 -5.63
C PRO A 41 8.66 13.45 -4.53
N LEU A 42 8.69 14.54 -3.78
CA LEU A 42 9.58 14.69 -2.63
C LEU A 42 8.83 14.29 -1.36
N PRO A 43 9.50 13.61 -0.42
CA PRO A 43 8.98 13.46 0.93
C PRO A 43 8.55 14.82 1.48
N LEU A 44 7.33 14.87 1.97
CA LEU A 44 6.74 16.10 2.50
C LEU A 44 7.36 16.49 3.85
N ASP A 45 8.00 15.58 4.55
CA ASP A 45 8.66 15.83 5.84
C ASP A 45 10.16 15.48 5.76
N ARG A 46 11.03 16.46 5.99
CA ARG A 46 12.49 16.30 5.98
C ARG A 46 13.04 15.76 7.30
N SER A 47 12.28 15.79 8.39
CA SER A 47 12.68 15.19 9.67
C SER A 47 12.74 13.66 9.61
N GLN A 48 12.05 13.04 8.63
CA GLN A 48 12.16 11.61 8.30
C GLN A 48 13.50 11.23 7.63
N ALA A 49 14.31 12.21 7.25
CA ALA A 49 15.55 12.02 6.53
C ALA A 49 16.75 11.64 7.44
N VAL A 50 16.49 10.98 8.57
CA VAL A 50 17.51 10.56 9.56
C VAL A 50 17.36 9.05 9.80
N PRO A 51 18.46 8.28 9.89
CA PRO A 51 18.37 6.83 10.06
C PRO A 51 17.68 6.49 11.39
N SER A 52 16.61 5.69 11.31
CA SER A 52 16.03 4.89 12.41
C SER A 52 15.20 5.64 13.47
N LEU A 53 13.94 5.98 13.18
CA LEU A 53 12.98 6.36 14.25
C LEU A 53 11.56 5.77 14.10
N ALA A 54 11.12 5.37 12.90
CA ALA A 54 9.79 4.77 12.72
C ALA A 54 9.90 3.28 12.39
N VAL A 55 9.32 2.44 13.25
CA VAL A 55 9.08 1.03 12.94
C VAL A 55 8.05 0.97 11.82
N LEU A 56 8.46 0.42 10.68
CA LEU A 56 7.67 0.25 9.46
C LEU A 56 6.92 -1.08 9.44
N GLY A 57 7.39 -2.08 10.18
CA GLY A 57 6.77 -3.39 10.25
C GLY A 57 7.34 -4.24 11.38
N VAL A 58 6.68 -5.34 11.69
CA VAL A 58 7.12 -6.33 12.69
C VAL A 58 6.97 -7.74 12.16
N ASN A 59 7.75 -8.70 12.68
CA ASN A 59 7.68 -10.10 12.24
C ASN A 59 6.53 -10.91 12.85
N GLY A 60 5.70 -10.31 13.70
CA GLY A 60 4.54 -10.97 14.28
C GLY A 60 3.68 -10.07 15.16
N GLY A 61 2.43 -10.47 15.37
CA GLY A 61 1.48 -9.74 16.23
C GLY A 61 1.61 -10.01 17.73
N MET A 62 2.51 -10.92 18.14
CA MET A 62 2.81 -11.21 19.55
C MET A 62 4.26 -10.89 19.84
N LEU A 63 4.50 -10.21 20.96
CA LEU A 63 5.82 -9.86 21.43
C LEU A 63 6.45 -11.05 22.19
N THR A 64 7.23 -11.84 21.48
CA THR A 64 7.97 -13.01 22.00
C THR A 64 9.48 -12.77 21.95
N ASN A 65 10.24 -13.66 22.57
CA ASN A 65 11.67 -13.72 22.30
C ASN A 65 11.87 -13.99 20.79
N GLY A 66 12.67 -13.17 20.12
CA GLY A 66 12.84 -13.22 18.66
C GLY A 66 11.88 -12.32 17.85
N SER A 67 11.08 -11.48 18.51
CA SER A 67 10.34 -10.43 17.79
C SER A 67 11.30 -9.41 17.17
N LEU A 68 11.07 -9.07 15.92
CA LEU A 68 11.82 -8.11 15.13
C LEU A 68 10.93 -6.92 14.78
N ALA A 69 11.49 -5.72 14.88
CA ALA A 69 11.00 -4.51 14.25
C ALA A 69 11.86 -4.19 13.04
N PHE A 70 11.22 -3.81 11.94
CA PHE A 70 11.87 -3.38 10.71
C PHE A 70 11.76 -1.86 10.62
N GLU A 71 12.89 -1.19 10.51
CA GLU A 71 12.98 0.26 10.35
C GLU A 71 13.63 0.56 9.01
N GLY A 72 12.94 1.33 8.18
CA GLY A 72 13.45 1.82 6.91
C GLY A 72 13.70 3.32 6.95
N GLY A 73 14.37 3.83 5.92
CA GLY A 73 14.58 5.25 5.72
C GLY A 73 15.50 5.55 4.56
N TYR A 74 15.93 6.80 4.47
CA TYR A 74 16.80 7.29 3.40
C TYR A 74 17.75 8.40 3.89
N ASP A 75 18.86 8.58 3.19
CA ASP A 75 19.73 9.75 3.35
C ASP A 75 19.30 10.85 2.34
N PRO A 76 18.94 12.06 2.79
CA PRO A 76 18.49 13.13 1.89
C PRO A 76 19.62 13.72 1.03
N ALA A 77 20.89 13.43 1.35
CA ALA A 77 22.03 13.95 0.60
C ALA A 77 22.20 13.23 -0.74
N ASP A 78 21.95 11.92 -0.78
CA ASP A 78 22.17 11.08 -1.97
C ASP A 78 21.01 10.12 -2.29
N TRP A 79 19.93 10.13 -1.50
CA TRP A 79 18.76 9.26 -1.63
C TRP A 79 19.07 7.76 -1.52
N SER A 80 20.18 7.42 -0.89
CA SER A 80 20.49 6.05 -0.52
C SER A 80 19.52 5.56 0.55
N GLY A 81 19.06 4.32 0.43
CA GLY A 81 18.13 3.69 1.36
C GLY A 81 18.82 2.88 2.44
N ALA A 82 18.12 2.73 3.55
CA ALA A 82 18.47 1.83 4.64
C ALA A 82 17.25 1.02 5.07
N LEU A 83 17.46 -0.26 5.36
CA LEU A 83 16.49 -1.13 6.01
C LEU A 83 17.20 -1.98 7.05
N LYS A 84 16.82 -1.79 8.31
CA LYS A 84 17.44 -2.42 9.47
C LYS A 84 16.42 -3.23 10.23
N ALA A 85 16.85 -4.38 10.74
CA ALA A 85 16.06 -5.13 11.71
C ALA A 85 16.60 -4.94 13.11
N PHE A 86 15.71 -4.69 14.05
CA PHE A 86 15.99 -4.55 15.47
C PHE A 86 15.27 -5.65 16.23
N ALA A 87 15.95 -6.31 17.15
CA ALA A 87 15.25 -7.19 18.08
C ALA A 87 14.43 -6.35 19.06
N LEU A 88 13.25 -6.82 19.42
CA LEU A 88 12.37 -6.13 20.36
C LEU A 88 12.51 -6.71 21.77
N ARG A 89 12.55 -5.81 22.76
CA ARG A 89 12.51 -6.17 24.18
C ARG A 89 11.07 -6.41 24.62
N ALA A 90 10.90 -7.04 25.79
CA ALA A 90 9.58 -7.31 26.38
C ALA A 90 8.76 -6.05 26.72
N ASP A 91 9.40 -4.89 26.77
CA ASP A 91 8.77 -3.58 26.95
C ASP A 91 8.34 -2.93 25.61
N GLY A 92 8.62 -3.57 24.47
CA GLY A 92 8.35 -3.05 23.14
C GLY A 92 9.45 -2.15 22.57
N SER A 93 10.48 -1.80 23.36
CA SER A 93 11.60 -0.99 22.88
C SER A 93 12.54 -1.81 21.97
N THR A 94 13.20 -1.12 21.04
CA THR A 94 14.19 -1.73 20.14
C THR A 94 15.52 -1.96 20.85
N ALA A 95 16.10 -3.14 20.66
CA ALA A 95 17.42 -3.54 21.14
C ALA A 95 18.50 -3.20 20.09
N GLY A 96 19.60 -3.96 20.05
CA GLY A 96 20.63 -3.78 19.03
C GLY A 96 20.13 -4.14 17.62
N ILE A 97 20.78 -3.56 16.60
CA ILE A 97 20.59 -3.94 15.20
C ILE A 97 20.99 -5.43 15.05
N VAL A 98 20.11 -6.20 14.42
CA VAL A 98 20.32 -7.61 14.10
C VAL A 98 20.97 -7.75 12.73
N TRP A 99 20.49 -6.99 11.74
CA TRP A 99 21.08 -6.90 10.40
C TRP A 99 20.68 -5.59 9.71
N ASP A 100 21.44 -5.23 8.67
CA ASP A 100 21.24 -4.05 7.82
C ASP A 100 21.27 -4.49 6.34
N ALA A 101 20.12 -4.49 5.68
CA ALA A 101 19.98 -4.96 4.32
C ALA A 101 20.70 -4.06 3.31
N GLY A 102 20.74 -2.74 3.54
CA GLY A 102 21.45 -1.80 2.67
C GLY A 102 22.96 -2.06 2.68
N ALA A 103 23.52 -2.31 3.87
CA ALA A 103 24.93 -2.69 4.01
C ALA A 103 25.24 -4.04 3.34
N LEU A 104 24.39 -5.06 3.54
CA LEU A 104 24.57 -6.40 2.96
C LEU A 104 24.41 -6.43 1.44
N LEU A 105 23.50 -5.62 0.90
CA LEU A 105 23.29 -5.49 -0.55
C LEU A 105 24.47 -4.77 -1.21
N THR A 106 25.02 -3.75 -0.56
CA THR A 106 26.14 -2.94 -1.08
C THR A 106 27.48 -3.66 -1.02
N ASP A 107 27.64 -4.63 -0.12
CA ASP A 107 28.85 -5.43 0.00
C ASP A 107 28.98 -6.44 -1.16
N SER A 108 29.89 -6.15 -2.10
CA SER A 108 30.15 -6.99 -3.28
C SER A 108 30.67 -8.41 -2.98
N VAL A 109 31.16 -8.69 -1.77
CA VAL A 109 31.56 -10.03 -1.34
C VAL A 109 30.35 -10.84 -0.90
N ILE A 110 29.38 -10.18 -0.24
CA ILE A 110 28.15 -10.80 0.27
C ILE A 110 27.11 -10.95 -0.84
N THR A 111 26.92 -9.89 -1.62
CA THR A 111 25.92 -9.76 -2.68
C THR A 111 26.56 -9.24 -3.97
N PRO A 112 27.33 -10.07 -4.69
CA PRO A 112 27.91 -9.66 -5.97
C PRO A 112 26.80 -9.38 -7.00
N PRO A 113 26.88 -8.30 -7.79
CA PRO A 113 25.83 -7.95 -8.77
C PRO A 113 25.49 -9.07 -9.76
N ALA A 114 26.49 -9.85 -10.19
CA ALA A 114 26.31 -10.99 -11.09
C ALA A 114 25.63 -12.20 -10.43
N GLY A 115 25.55 -12.24 -9.09
CA GLY A 115 24.89 -13.30 -8.32
C GLY A 115 23.49 -12.93 -7.83
N ARG A 116 23.00 -11.72 -8.15
CA ARG A 116 21.64 -11.30 -7.81
C ARG A 116 20.64 -11.96 -8.77
N THR A 117 19.51 -12.41 -8.22
CA THR A 117 18.35 -12.86 -9.00
C THR A 117 17.39 -11.69 -9.09
N ILE A 118 17.27 -11.06 -10.27
CA ILE A 118 16.40 -9.90 -10.45
C ILE A 118 15.45 -10.21 -11.61
N LEU A 119 14.16 -10.19 -11.29
CA LEU A 119 13.07 -10.49 -12.22
C LEU A 119 12.41 -9.19 -12.67
N THR A 120 11.78 -9.20 -13.83
CA THR A 120 10.94 -8.13 -14.34
C THR A 120 9.79 -8.75 -15.16
N ALA A 121 8.93 -7.93 -15.72
CA ALA A 121 7.81 -8.35 -16.55
C ALA A 121 7.90 -7.72 -17.94
N HIS A 122 7.56 -8.51 -18.97
CA HIS A 122 7.50 -8.08 -20.35
C HIS A 122 6.08 -8.24 -20.90
N ARG A 123 5.61 -7.25 -21.66
CA ARG A 123 4.34 -7.32 -22.40
C ARG A 123 4.58 -7.72 -23.85
N ASP A 124 4.02 -8.84 -24.26
CA ASP A 124 4.10 -9.29 -25.63
C ASP A 124 3.18 -8.50 -26.60
N ALA A 125 3.28 -8.79 -27.89
CA ALA A 125 2.48 -8.13 -28.92
C ALA A 125 0.97 -8.39 -28.82
N THR A 126 0.54 -9.41 -28.06
CA THR A 126 -0.88 -9.70 -27.78
C THR A 126 -1.41 -8.94 -26.56
N GLY A 127 -0.51 -8.28 -25.82
CA GLY A 127 -0.82 -7.57 -24.59
C GLY A 127 -0.68 -8.43 -23.33
N ALA A 128 -0.31 -9.71 -23.46
CA ALA A 128 -0.09 -10.59 -22.33
C ALA A 128 1.23 -10.24 -21.63
N VAL A 129 1.20 -10.23 -20.30
CA VAL A 129 2.38 -9.94 -19.47
C VAL A 129 2.94 -11.25 -18.92
N SER A 130 4.25 -11.42 -19.02
CA SER A 130 4.98 -12.59 -18.50
C SER A 130 6.27 -12.17 -17.82
N GLY A 131 6.70 -12.92 -16.81
CA GLY A 131 8.00 -12.72 -16.17
C GLY A 131 9.18 -13.00 -17.10
N ILE A 132 10.23 -12.19 -16.98
CA ILE A 132 11.55 -12.39 -17.60
C ILE A 132 12.66 -12.01 -16.61
N ALA A 133 13.91 -12.33 -16.93
CA ALA A 133 15.07 -11.85 -16.16
C ALA A 133 15.33 -10.37 -16.46
N PHE A 134 15.64 -9.57 -15.43
CA PHE A 134 16.02 -8.17 -15.59
C PHE A 134 17.51 -8.06 -15.92
N GLU A 135 17.91 -8.32 -17.16
CA GLU A 135 19.32 -8.35 -17.57
C GLU A 135 19.62 -7.46 -18.78
N PRO A 136 20.89 -7.08 -19.04
CA PRO A 136 21.24 -6.14 -20.12
C PRO A 136 20.81 -6.56 -21.53
N ARG A 137 20.50 -7.84 -21.73
CA ARG A 137 20.05 -8.44 -23.00
C ARG A 137 18.60 -8.90 -22.98
N ALA A 138 17.85 -8.57 -21.93
CA ALA A 138 16.45 -8.92 -21.81
C ALA A 138 15.64 -8.35 -22.99
N ASP A 139 14.59 -9.07 -23.37
CA ASP A 139 13.69 -8.67 -24.46
C ASP A 139 12.67 -7.67 -23.92
N PHE A 140 13.14 -6.44 -23.66
CA PHE A 140 12.30 -5.35 -23.18
C PHE A 140 11.35 -4.86 -24.29
N ASP A 141 10.11 -4.60 -23.92
CA ASP A 141 9.13 -4.04 -24.82
C ASP A 141 9.42 -2.57 -25.20
N SER A 142 8.61 -2.02 -26.11
CA SER A 142 8.84 -0.65 -26.61
C SER A 142 8.71 0.44 -25.54
N SER A 143 7.86 0.26 -24.53
CA SER A 143 7.65 1.21 -23.44
C SER A 143 8.80 1.14 -22.43
N GLU A 144 9.23 -0.07 -22.08
CA GLU A 144 10.37 -0.34 -21.23
C GLU A 144 11.65 0.25 -21.83
N MET A 145 11.90 -0.03 -23.11
CA MET A 145 13.03 0.53 -23.86
C MET A 145 12.97 2.05 -23.97
N CYS A 146 11.76 2.63 -24.07
CA CYS A 146 11.63 4.08 -24.10
C CYS A 146 12.00 4.71 -22.75
N GLY A 147 11.55 4.11 -21.64
CA GLY A 147 11.88 4.56 -20.30
C GLY A 147 13.37 4.44 -19.98
N LEU A 148 13.99 3.29 -20.29
CA LEU A 148 15.42 3.05 -20.08
C LEU A 148 16.32 3.97 -20.92
N ARG A 149 15.86 4.47 -22.07
CA ARG A 149 16.61 5.42 -22.91
C ARG A 149 16.50 6.87 -22.45
N TRP A 150 15.60 7.16 -21.51
CA TRP A 150 15.39 8.49 -20.99
C TRP A 150 16.03 8.63 -19.59
N PRO A 151 16.67 9.77 -19.25
CA PRO A 151 16.97 10.91 -20.10
C PRO A 151 17.95 10.54 -21.20
N THR A 152 18.02 11.37 -22.25
CA THR A 152 18.99 11.17 -23.33
C THR A 152 20.38 11.05 -22.76
N SER A 153 21.11 10.04 -23.21
CA SER A 153 22.48 9.75 -22.79
C SER A 153 23.38 10.99 -22.85
N GLU A 154 24.10 11.25 -21.76
CA GLU A 154 25.04 12.39 -21.63
C GLU A 154 26.45 12.03 -22.18
N ASN A 155 26.74 10.75 -22.43
CA ASN A 155 28.04 10.27 -22.87
C ASN A 155 27.95 8.92 -23.62
N ASN A 156 28.94 8.56 -24.43
CA ASN A 156 28.89 7.33 -25.24
C ASN A 156 28.93 6.01 -24.45
N ALA A 157 29.23 6.05 -23.13
CA ALA A 157 29.27 4.87 -22.27
C ALA A 157 27.92 4.56 -21.62
N ASP A 158 27.02 5.54 -21.54
CA ASP A 158 25.67 5.43 -21.01
C ASP A 158 24.72 4.79 -22.04
N LEU A 159 24.93 3.48 -22.24
CA LEU A 159 24.10 2.59 -23.05
C LEU A 159 22.96 2.00 -22.19
N VAL A 160 21.86 1.59 -22.82
CA VAL A 160 20.75 0.88 -22.12
C VAL A 160 21.26 -0.33 -21.34
N SER A 161 22.18 -1.11 -21.91
CA SER A 161 22.80 -2.25 -21.23
C SER A 161 23.59 -1.84 -19.98
N ALA A 162 24.32 -0.71 -20.04
CA ALA A 162 25.06 -0.17 -18.91
C ALA A 162 24.12 0.34 -17.81
N ARG A 163 22.96 0.92 -18.19
CA ARG A 163 21.93 1.36 -17.22
C ARG A 163 21.35 0.18 -16.48
N VAL A 164 21.03 -0.90 -17.19
CA VAL A 164 20.56 -2.14 -16.57
C VAL A 164 21.64 -2.73 -15.66
N ASP A 165 22.89 -2.81 -16.11
CA ASP A 165 24.00 -3.27 -15.26
C ASP A 165 24.13 -2.43 -13.98
N TYR A 166 24.04 -1.11 -14.10
CA TYR A 166 24.06 -0.20 -12.95
C TYR A 166 22.90 -0.42 -11.99
N LEU A 167 21.67 -0.55 -12.49
CA LEU A 167 20.47 -0.84 -11.69
C LEU A 167 20.58 -2.21 -11.00
N ARG A 168 21.19 -3.21 -11.66
CA ARG A 168 21.52 -4.50 -11.06
C ARG A 168 22.62 -4.40 -9.98
N GLY A 169 23.31 -3.26 -9.86
CA GLY A 169 24.29 -2.98 -8.81
C GLY A 169 25.74 -2.97 -9.28
N VAL A 170 26.00 -3.05 -10.59
CA VAL A 170 27.38 -2.94 -11.13
C VAL A 170 27.91 -1.52 -10.91
N ARG A 171 29.02 -1.41 -10.17
CA ARG A 171 29.59 -0.11 -9.77
C ARG A 171 30.69 0.42 -10.69
N SER A 172 31.06 -0.28 -11.77
CA SER A 172 32.09 0.21 -12.70
C SER A 172 31.71 1.53 -13.37
N HIS A 173 30.41 1.74 -13.61
CA HIS A 173 29.85 2.96 -14.19
C HIS A 173 29.86 4.17 -13.24
N GLU A 174 30.02 3.91 -11.94
CA GLU A 174 30.22 4.96 -10.93
C GLU A 174 31.67 5.45 -10.91
N LEU A 175 32.61 4.55 -11.23
CA LEU A 175 34.05 4.82 -11.19
C LEU A 175 34.54 5.54 -12.46
N ASP A 176 33.93 5.27 -13.60
CA ASP A 176 34.25 5.93 -14.87
C ASP A 176 33.50 7.27 -15.06
N GLY A 177 32.57 7.60 -14.16
CA GLY A 177 31.78 8.83 -14.18
C GLY A 177 30.64 8.83 -15.20
N SER A 178 30.32 7.68 -15.82
CA SER A 178 29.18 7.56 -16.73
C SER A 178 27.83 7.62 -16.01
N MET A 179 27.81 7.30 -14.71
CA MET A 179 26.64 7.36 -13.81
C MET A 179 27.06 7.87 -12.43
N HIS A 180 26.13 8.40 -11.64
CA HIS A 180 26.47 8.96 -10.34
C HIS A 180 26.84 7.86 -9.34
N ALA A 181 27.73 8.20 -8.40
CA ALA A 181 28.13 7.30 -7.33
C ALA A 181 27.04 7.17 -6.26
N ARG A 182 26.73 5.94 -5.84
CA ARG A 182 25.70 5.65 -4.83
C ARG A 182 26.31 5.34 -3.46
N GLY A 183 25.73 5.86 -2.37
CA GLY A 183 26.10 5.45 -1.01
C GLY A 183 25.69 4.03 -0.66
N SER A 184 24.52 3.60 -1.14
CA SER A 184 23.94 2.26 -0.96
C SER A 184 23.36 1.77 -2.29
N LEU A 185 23.36 0.46 -2.51
CA LEU A 185 22.62 -0.14 -3.63
C LEU A 185 21.11 -0.22 -3.37
N LEU A 186 20.68 -0.18 -2.10
CA LEU A 186 19.26 -0.12 -1.75
C LEU A 186 18.77 1.32 -1.94
N GLY A 187 17.67 1.50 -2.65
CA GLY A 187 17.05 2.80 -2.86
C GLY A 187 16.28 3.33 -1.65
N ALA A 188 16.04 4.65 -1.61
CA ALA A 188 15.28 5.30 -0.55
C ALA A 188 13.95 4.59 -0.25
N ILE A 189 13.64 4.42 1.04
CA ILE A 189 12.35 3.96 1.54
C ILE A 189 11.63 5.17 2.12
N VAL A 190 10.52 5.58 1.50
CA VAL A 190 9.79 6.79 1.91
C VAL A 190 8.43 6.45 2.50
N HIS A 191 7.55 5.80 1.72
CA HIS A 191 6.17 5.53 2.18
C HIS A 191 5.91 4.04 2.45
N ALA A 192 6.62 3.15 1.75
CA ALA A 192 6.43 1.72 1.88
C ALA A 192 6.74 1.18 3.29
N GLN A 193 6.04 0.12 3.67
CA GLN A 193 6.23 -0.63 4.90
C GLN A 193 6.79 -2.03 4.62
N ALA A 194 7.54 -2.57 5.58
CA ALA A 194 8.12 -3.91 5.50
C ALA A 194 7.06 -4.98 5.76
N VAL A 195 6.88 -5.91 4.81
CA VAL A 195 5.91 -7.00 4.92
C VAL A 195 6.62 -8.31 5.20
N TYR A 196 6.44 -8.83 6.41
CA TYR A 196 7.01 -10.11 6.82
C TYR A 196 6.09 -11.28 6.46
N VAL A 197 6.65 -12.30 5.81
CA VAL A 197 5.96 -13.55 5.45
C VAL A 197 6.81 -14.73 5.89
N GLY A 198 6.30 -15.49 6.87
CA GLY A 198 6.87 -16.76 7.34
C GLY A 198 5.92 -17.91 7.08
N ALA A 199 5.78 -18.83 8.04
CA ALA A 199 4.76 -19.89 7.98
C ALA A 199 3.33 -19.29 7.83
N PRO A 200 2.40 -19.98 7.14
CA PRO A 200 1.02 -19.53 7.04
C PRO A 200 0.35 -19.30 8.40
N THR A 201 -0.33 -18.16 8.52
CA THR A 201 -1.05 -17.75 9.74
C THR A 201 -2.55 -17.65 9.54
N ALA A 202 -3.06 -17.81 8.32
CA ALA A 202 -4.49 -17.77 8.08
C ALA A 202 -5.18 -19.00 8.72
N HIS A 203 -6.48 -18.88 8.95
CA HIS A 203 -7.28 -19.88 9.63
C HIS A 203 -8.47 -20.31 8.77
N TYR A 204 -8.24 -20.49 7.47
CA TYR A 204 -9.28 -21.01 6.59
C TYR A 204 -9.71 -22.40 7.05
N SER A 205 -11.02 -22.61 7.06
CA SER A 205 -11.60 -23.92 7.22
C SER A 205 -11.38 -24.74 5.94
N ASN A 206 -11.34 -26.07 6.08
CA ASN A 206 -11.25 -26.97 4.93
C ASN A 206 -12.61 -27.17 4.22
N VAL A 207 -13.65 -26.45 4.65
CA VAL A 207 -15.00 -26.57 4.10
C VAL A 207 -15.34 -25.24 3.44
N TRP A 208 -15.66 -25.31 2.15
CA TRP A 208 -16.03 -24.13 1.38
C TRP A 208 -17.50 -24.25 0.93
N PRO A 209 -18.31 -23.20 1.15
CA PRO A 209 -19.70 -23.21 0.75
C PRO A 209 -19.83 -23.21 -0.77
N SER A 210 -20.91 -23.78 -1.27
CA SER A 210 -21.32 -23.64 -2.68
C SER A 210 -22.45 -22.62 -2.73
N HIS A 211 -22.27 -21.53 -3.48
CA HIS A 211 -23.35 -20.56 -3.70
C HIS A 211 -24.32 -21.08 -4.76
N GLY A 212 -25.40 -21.69 -4.27
CA GLY A 212 -26.43 -22.31 -5.10
C GLY A 212 -25.92 -23.54 -5.87
N ASN A 213 -26.73 -24.02 -6.83
CA ASN A 213 -26.36 -25.15 -7.70
C ASN A 213 -25.41 -24.75 -8.86
N ALA A 214 -24.96 -23.49 -8.92
CA ALA A 214 -24.34 -22.91 -10.11
C ALA A 214 -22.81 -22.73 -10.01
N VAL A 215 -22.26 -22.46 -8.83
CA VAL A 215 -20.82 -22.27 -8.64
C VAL A 215 -20.29 -23.26 -7.62
N THR A 216 -19.51 -24.24 -8.09
CA THR A 216 -18.81 -25.19 -7.21
C THR A 216 -17.54 -24.53 -6.71
N ALA A 217 -17.27 -24.63 -5.40
CA ALA A 217 -16.03 -24.12 -4.82
C ALA A 217 -14.82 -24.89 -5.39
N PRO A 218 -13.86 -24.23 -6.06
CA PRO A 218 -12.67 -24.90 -6.60
C PRO A 218 -11.83 -25.55 -5.50
N GLU A 219 -11.88 -25.01 -4.28
CA GLU A 219 -11.22 -25.56 -3.08
C GLU A 219 -11.75 -26.95 -2.67
N MET A 220 -12.92 -27.35 -3.20
CA MET A 220 -13.59 -28.63 -2.92
C MET A 220 -13.52 -29.61 -4.10
N ALA A 221 -12.75 -29.30 -5.15
CA ALA A 221 -12.54 -30.22 -6.26
C ALA A 221 -11.86 -31.53 -5.80
N VAL A 222 -12.01 -32.62 -6.58
CA VAL A 222 -11.54 -33.97 -6.19
C VAL A 222 -10.04 -34.01 -5.87
N ASP A 223 -9.25 -33.23 -6.60
CA ASP A 223 -7.78 -33.17 -6.45
C ASP A 223 -7.32 -31.85 -5.77
N ALA A 224 -8.23 -31.11 -5.13
CA ALA A 224 -7.91 -29.86 -4.47
C ALA A 224 -7.09 -30.06 -3.19
N GLN A 225 -5.98 -29.34 -3.08
CA GLN A 225 -5.21 -29.24 -1.86
C GLN A 225 -6.06 -28.54 -0.78
N ARG A 226 -6.22 -29.18 0.38
CA ARG A 226 -6.86 -28.54 1.53
C ARG A 226 -5.94 -27.51 2.15
N TYR A 227 -6.50 -26.44 2.71
CA TYR A 227 -5.69 -25.40 3.35
C TYR A 227 -4.82 -25.96 4.49
N SER A 228 -5.34 -26.92 5.28
CA SER A 228 -4.53 -27.55 6.32
C SER A 228 -3.31 -28.31 5.79
N GLN A 229 -3.38 -28.87 4.58
CA GLN A 229 -2.25 -29.55 3.93
C GLN A 229 -1.21 -28.51 3.46
N PHE A 230 -1.67 -27.40 2.88
CA PHE A 230 -0.82 -26.27 2.52
C PHE A 230 -0.10 -25.69 3.75
N ALA A 231 -0.84 -25.36 4.80
CA ALA A 231 -0.28 -24.81 6.04
C ALA A 231 0.77 -25.74 6.66
N GLN A 232 0.56 -27.06 6.59
CA GLN A 232 1.54 -28.04 7.02
C GLN A 232 2.78 -28.08 6.10
N ALA A 233 2.59 -28.04 4.78
CA ALA A 233 3.69 -28.05 3.81
C ALA A 233 4.58 -26.79 3.91
N GLN A 234 3.99 -25.65 4.26
CA GLN A 234 4.68 -24.36 4.34
C GLN A 234 5.13 -23.97 5.75
N VAL A 235 5.03 -24.87 6.74
CA VAL A 235 5.45 -24.58 8.12
C VAL A 235 6.93 -24.21 8.23
N SER A 236 7.76 -24.78 7.36
CA SER A 236 9.20 -24.52 7.25
C SER A 236 9.55 -23.54 6.13
N ARG A 237 8.57 -22.78 5.61
CA ARG A 237 8.85 -21.77 4.59
C ARG A 237 9.87 -20.77 5.12
N SER A 238 10.93 -20.54 4.34
CA SER A 238 11.96 -19.55 4.64
C SER A 238 11.31 -18.19 4.87
N PRO A 239 11.46 -17.59 6.06
CA PRO A 239 10.81 -16.31 6.33
C PRO A 239 11.49 -15.18 5.57
N MET A 240 10.67 -14.35 4.93
CA MET A 240 11.10 -13.24 4.09
C MET A 240 10.47 -11.92 4.57
N VAL A 241 11.18 -10.82 4.33
CA VAL A 241 10.64 -9.46 4.34
C VAL A 241 10.60 -8.96 2.90
N TYR A 242 9.44 -8.52 2.47
CA TYR A 242 9.26 -7.85 1.19
C TYR A 242 9.23 -6.34 1.42
N MET A 243 10.07 -5.63 0.69
CA MET A 243 10.22 -4.19 0.83
C MET A 243 10.28 -3.50 -0.52
N ALA A 244 9.36 -2.57 -0.76
CA ALA A 244 9.39 -1.67 -1.90
C ALA A 244 10.43 -0.57 -1.64
N ALA A 245 11.30 -0.31 -2.63
CA ALA A 245 12.34 0.71 -2.54
C ALA A 245 12.44 1.54 -3.83
N ASN A 246 12.87 2.79 -3.68
CA ASN A 246 12.90 3.77 -4.76
C ASN A 246 14.10 3.63 -5.72
N ASP A 247 14.82 2.51 -5.68
CA ASP A 247 15.77 2.08 -6.71
C ASP A 247 15.10 1.35 -7.89
N GLY A 248 13.77 1.23 -7.84
CA GLY A 248 12.95 0.63 -8.88
C GLY A 248 12.50 -0.79 -8.56
N MET A 249 12.77 -1.30 -7.36
CA MET A 249 12.57 -2.71 -7.06
C MET A 249 11.70 -2.96 -5.82
N LEU A 250 10.99 -4.08 -5.86
CA LEU A 250 10.61 -4.81 -4.66
C LEU A 250 11.75 -5.77 -4.31
N HIS A 251 12.28 -5.69 -3.08
CA HIS A 251 13.30 -6.60 -2.57
C HIS A 251 12.68 -7.68 -1.69
N ALA A 252 13.05 -8.94 -1.92
CA ALA A 252 12.76 -10.07 -1.05
C ALA A 252 14.00 -10.40 -0.22
N LEU A 253 13.96 -10.07 1.07
CA LEU A 253 15.08 -10.18 2.01
C LEU A 253 14.85 -11.33 2.99
N ARG A 254 15.85 -12.17 3.22
CA ARG A 254 15.75 -13.27 4.19
C ARG A 254 15.68 -12.70 5.61
N ALA A 255 14.68 -13.12 6.38
CA ALA A 255 14.44 -12.62 7.74
C ALA A 255 14.16 -13.77 8.72
N PRO A 256 15.10 -14.71 8.92
CA PRO A 256 14.92 -15.78 9.89
C PRO A 256 14.64 -15.20 11.29
N VAL A 257 13.86 -15.94 12.08
CA VAL A 257 13.59 -15.54 13.47
C VAL A 257 14.91 -15.59 14.25
N PRO A 258 15.34 -14.49 14.88
CA PRO A 258 16.62 -14.45 15.57
C PRO A 258 16.59 -15.28 16.84
N ILE A 259 17.73 -15.89 17.17
CA ILE A 259 17.87 -16.75 18.35
C ILE A 259 18.61 -15.97 19.44
N CYS A 260 18.06 -15.96 20.65
CA CYS A 260 18.71 -15.35 21.80
C CYS A 260 19.97 -16.12 22.20
N THR A 261 21.11 -15.43 22.22
CA THR A 261 22.42 -16.03 22.51
C THR A 261 22.96 -15.65 23.90
N ALA A 262 22.43 -14.58 24.51
CA ALA A 262 22.75 -14.18 25.87
C ALA A 262 21.55 -13.57 26.58
N GLN A 263 21.45 -13.80 27.90
CA GLN A 263 20.41 -13.25 28.77
C GLN A 263 21.03 -12.48 29.93
N ASP A 264 20.30 -11.49 30.44
CA ASP A 264 20.58 -10.83 31.72
C ASP A 264 20.13 -11.71 32.91
N PRO A 265 20.46 -11.33 34.17
CA PRO A 265 20.05 -12.09 35.36
C PRO A 265 18.54 -12.24 35.56
N ASN A 266 17.73 -11.43 34.87
CA ASN A 266 16.27 -11.47 34.92
C ASN A 266 15.69 -12.34 33.79
N GLY A 267 16.54 -12.99 32.97
CA GLY A 267 16.14 -13.84 31.85
C GLY A 267 15.80 -13.06 30.58
N GLN A 268 16.08 -11.76 30.52
CA GLN A 268 15.85 -10.93 29.35
C GLN A 268 17.00 -11.07 28.34
N CYS A 269 16.67 -11.25 27.07
CA CYS A 269 17.68 -11.39 26.03
C CYS A 269 18.45 -10.09 25.77
N THR A 270 19.77 -10.19 25.85
CA THR A 270 20.73 -9.08 25.69
C THR A 270 21.51 -9.17 24.40
N ALA A 271 21.56 -10.34 23.75
CA ALA A 271 22.16 -10.55 22.45
C ALA A 271 21.37 -11.57 21.62
N TYR A 272 21.36 -11.36 20.31
CA TYR A 272 20.67 -12.18 19.33
C TYR A 272 21.64 -12.59 18.21
N ASP A 273 21.56 -13.84 17.78
CA ASP A 273 22.06 -14.26 16.48
C ASP A 273 21.03 -13.84 15.42
N GLY A 274 21.50 -13.20 14.34
CA GLY A 274 20.65 -12.82 13.22
C GLY A 274 20.11 -14.01 12.45
N GLY A 275 20.76 -15.17 12.53
CA GLY A 275 20.42 -16.35 11.75
C GLY A 275 21.11 -16.36 10.38
N VAL A 276 21.08 -17.53 9.72
CA VAL A 276 21.79 -17.73 8.46
C VAL A 276 21.21 -16.84 7.36
N ALA A 277 22.07 -16.07 6.70
CA ALA A 277 21.74 -15.17 5.61
C ALA A 277 20.70 -14.08 5.96
N ALA A 278 20.54 -13.75 7.24
CA ALA A 278 19.60 -12.73 7.66
C ALA A 278 19.94 -11.34 7.09
N GLY A 279 18.92 -10.65 6.60
CA GLY A 279 19.03 -9.38 5.88
C GLY A 279 19.58 -9.51 4.45
N LYS A 280 20.02 -10.69 4.01
CA LYS A 280 20.52 -10.88 2.64
C LYS A 280 19.36 -10.93 1.66
N GLU A 281 19.51 -10.24 0.53
CA GLU A 281 18.59 -10.34 -0.61
C GLU A 281 18.57 -11.75 -1.19
N GLY A 282 17.37 -12.34 -1.26
CA GLY A 282 17.13 -13.59 -1.98
C GLY A 282 16.90 -13.34 -3.46
N TRP A 283 16.02 -12.39 -3.78
CA TRP A 283 15.71 -11.95 -5.13
C TRP A 283 15.05 -10.56 -5.09
N ALA A 284 14.93 -9.92 -6.25
CA ALA A 284 14.24 -8.65 -6.42
C ALA A 284 13.35 -8.67 -7.67
N PHE A 285 12.36 -7.79 -7.71
CA PHE A 285 11.44 -7.64 -8.84
C PHE A 285 11.35 -6.17 -9.26
N VAL A 286 11.52 -5.91 -10.56
CA VAL A 286 11.37 -4.59 -11.19
C VAL A 286 10.04 -4.58 -11.93
N PRO A 287 9.02 -3.82 -11.47
CA PRO A 287 7.75 -3.74 -12.18
C PRO A 287 7.88 -3.03 -13.53
N ARG A 288 7.12 -3.43 -14.54
CA ARG A 288 7.20 -2.79 -15.87
C ARG A 288 6.80 -1.31 -15.83
N ALA A 289 5.78 -0.97 -15.04
CA ALA A 289 5.26 0.40 -14.95
C ALA A 289 6.25 1.44 -14.38
N VAL A 290 7.38 1.04 -13.77
CA VAL A 290 8.39 2.01 -13.27
C VAL A 290 9.44 2.39 -14.31
N TYR A 291 9.49 1.72 -15.47
CA TYR A 291 10.58 1.90 -16.44
C TYR A 291 10.72 3.33 -16.96
N GLY A 292 9.62 4.09 -17.00
CA GLY A 292 9.65 5.51 -17.34
C GLY A 292 10.59 6.34 -16.46
N TYR A 293 10.87 5.90 -15.23
CA TYR A 293 11.71 6.59 -14.25
C TYR A 293 13.09 5.96 -14.08
N LEU A 294 13.26 4.67 -14.42
CA LEU A 294 14.50 3.92 -14.14
C LEU A 294 15.74 4.53 -14.78
N GLY A 295 15.65 5.04 -16.01
CA GLY A 295 16.81 5.67 -16.64
C GLY A 295 17.19 7.01 -16.00
N ALA A 296 16.27 7.73 -15.34
CA ALA A 296 16.64 8.91 -14.55
C ALA A 296 17.44 8.56 -13.30
N LEU A 297 17.26 7.34 -12.77
CA LEU A 297 18.06 6.86 -11.64
C LEU A 297 19.53 6.66 -12.00
N THR A 298 19.91 6.70 -13.28
CA THR A 298 21.32 6.53 -13.71
C THR A 298 22.01 7.84 -14.08
N ARG A 299 21.35 9.00 -13.93
CA ARG A 299 21.94 10.29 -14.32
C ARG A 299 23.27 10.53 -13.61
N ALA A 300 24.30 10.89 -14.37
CA ALA A 300 25.63 11.17 -13.84
C ALA A 300 25.70 12.50 -13.08
N HIS A 301 24.95 13.50 -13.55
CA HIS A 301 24.94 14.86 -13.01
C HIS A 301 23.51 15.32 -12.68
N ASP A 302 23.40 16.23 -11.71
CA ASP A 302 22.13 16.81 -11.27
C ASP A 302 21.07 15.74 -10.99
N PHE A 303 21.47 14.70 -10.24
CA PHE A 303 20.57 13.65 -9.82
C PHE A 303 19.39 14.26 -9.06
N LEU A 304 18.19 13.93 -9.51
CA LEU A 304 16.94 14.34 -8.89
C LEU A 304 16.19 13.07 -8.51
N PHE A 305 15.87 12.94 -7.23
CA PHE A 305 15.07 11.84 -6.74
C PHE A 305 13.78 11.68 -7.54
N GLN A 306 13.51 10.45 -7.96
CA GLN A 306 12.26 10.06 -8.60
C GLN A 306 11.67 8.93 -7.78
N PRO A 307 10.41 9.05 -7.31
CA PRO A 307 9.74 7.91 -6.72
C PRO A 307 9.56 6.82 -7.77
N THR A 308 9.75 5.57 -7.38
CA THR A 308 9.59 4.38 -8.25
C THR A 308 8.69 3.35 -7.58
N VAL A 309 9.24 2.38 -6.86
CA VAL A 309 8.42 1.39 -6.13
C VAL A 309 8.28 1.85 -4.69
N ASP A 310 7.12 2.40 -4.33
CA ASP A 310 6.94 3.07 -3.03
C ASP A 310 5.61 2.75 -2.33
N SER A 311 4.86 1.78 -2.85
CA SER A 311 3.62 1.30 -2.20
C SER A 311 3.89 0.04 -1.39
N THR A 312 3.32 -0.04 -0.19
CA THR A 312 3.38 -1.24 0.66
C THR A 312 2.61 -2.39 -0.01
N PRO A 313 3.26 -3.53 -0.31
CA PRO A 313 2.56 -4.67 -0.89
C PRO A 313 1.58 -5.29 0.11
N VAL A 314 0.60 -6.03 -0.40
CA VAL A 314 -0.32 -6.84 0.41
C VAL A 314 -0.09 -8.31 0.13
N THR A 315 -0.27 -9.15 1.14
CA THR A 315 -0.11 -10.61 0.98
C THR A 315 -1.33 -11.34 1.49
N ARG A 316 -1.68 -12.44 0.84
CA ARG A 316 -2.75 -13.35 1.29
C ARG A 316 -2.53 -14.73 0.72
N ASP A 317 -2.90 -15.75 1.50
CA ASP A 317 -3.02 -17.11 0.97
C ASP A 317 -4.29 -17.21 0.13
N VAL A 318 -4.15 -17.68 -1.10
CA VAL A 318 -5.20 -17.79 -2.12
C VAL A 318 -5.19 -19.19 -2.73
N PHE A 319 -6.33 -19.64 -3.25
CA PHE A 319 -6.41 -20.92 -3.96
C PHE A 319 -6.40 -20.68 -5.46
N PHE A 320 -5.44 -21.30 -6.16
CA PHE A 320 -5.40 -21.31 -7.61
C PHE A 320 -6.22 -22.49 -8.11
N GLY A 321 -7.38 -22.16 -8.70
CA GLY A 321 -8.28 -23.10 -9.37
C GLY A 321 -8.28 -22.95 -10.90
N GLU A 322 -7.66 -21.90 -11.42
CA GLU A 322 -7.59 -21.62 -12.84
C GLU A 322 -6.36 -22.31 -13.46
N ARG A 323 -6.30 -22.35 -14.79
CA ARG A 323 -5.20 -22.99 -15.55
C ARG A 323 -4.93 -24.47 -15.18
N GLY A 324 -5.90 -25.13 -14.55
CA GLY A 324 -5.84 -26.55 -14.14
C GLY A 324 -5.05 -26.80 -12.86
N TRP A 325 -4.67 -25.75 -12.13
CA TRP A 325 -4.05 -25.86 -10.83
C TRP A 325 -5.16 -25.99 -9.78
N HIS A 326 -4.90 -26.73 -8.71
CA HIS A 326 -5.87 -26.97 -7.63
C HIS A 326 -5.17 -26.94 -6.27
N GLU A 327 -4.38 -25.90 -6.05
CA GLU A 327 -3.53 -25.79 -4.86
C GLU A 327 -3.49 -24.37 -4.28
N TRP A 328 -3.00 -24.28 -3.05
CA TRP A 328 -2.89 -23.02 -2.33
C TRP A 328 -1.54 -22.37 -2.59
N HIS A 329 -1.57 -21.05 -2.68
CA HIS A 329 -0.41 -20.20 -2.89
C HIS A 329 -0.45 -19.03 -1.92
N THR A 330 0.70 -18.45 -1.62
CA THR A 330 0.79 -17.14 -0.98
C THR A 330 1.06 -16.09 -2.05
N LEU A 331 0.07 -15.25 -2.29
CA LEU A 331 0.12 -14.17 -3.26
C LEU A 331 0.69 -12.91 -2.60
N LEU A 332 1.56 -12.21 -3.31
CA LEU A 332 1.95 -10.83 -3.02
C LEU A 332 1.44 -9.94 -4.14
N VAL A 333 0.73 -8.87 -3.79
CA VAL A 333 0.26 -7.84 -4.75
C VAL A 333 0.87 -6.51 -4.35
N GLY A 334 1.53 -5.84 -5.29
CA GLY A 334 2.16 -4.54 -5.06
C GLY A 334 1.64 -3.47 -6.00
N GLY A 335 1.57 -2.24 -5.48
CA GLY A 335 1.43 -1.02 -6.28
C GLY A 335 2.75 -0.27 -6.37
N LEU A 336 2.71 0.96 -6.89
CA LEU A 336 3.89 1.78 -7.17
C LEU A 336 3.84 3.14 -6.47
N GLY A 337 2.72 3.52 -5.86
CA GLY A 337 2.58 4.87 -5.30
C GLY A 337 2.72 5.90 -6.41
N LEU A 338 3.62 6.88 -6.25
CA LEU A 338 3.87 7.91 -7.26
C LEU A 338 4.80 7.49 -8.40
N GLY A 339 5.46 6.33 -8.30
CA GLY A 339 6.43 5.92 -9.32
C GLY A 339 5.86 5.17 -10.51
N GLY A 340 4.54 4.95 -10.56
CA GLY A 340 3.89 4.42 -11.74
C GLY A 340 2.40 4.19 -11.57
N ARG A 341 1.74 3.89 -12.70
CA ARG A 341 0.31 3.63 -12.78
C ARG A 341 0.09 2.16 -13.14
N GLY A 342 0.14 1.30 -12.12
CA GLY A 342 0.03 -0.13 -12.31
C GLY A 342 0.02 -0.92 -11.02
N VAL A 343 -0.29 -2.21 -11.17
CA VAL A 343 -0.30 -3.23 -10.12
C VAL A 343 0.33 -4.50 -10.66
N TYR A 344 1.03 -5.22 -9.79
CA TYR A 344 1.67 -6.49 -10.11
C TYR A 344 1.33 -7.54 -9.06
N ALA A 345 1.36 -8.81 -9.46
CA ALA A 345 1.19 -9.94 -8.55
C ALA A 345 2.30 -10.97 -8.72
N LEU A 346 2.82 -11.42 -7.58
CA LEU A 346 3.88 -12.39 -7.45
C LEU A 346 3.42 -13.59 -6.61
N ASP A 347 3.78 -14.80 -7.04
CA ASP A 347 3.69 -15.99 -6.21
C ASP A 347 4.95 -16.10 -5.34
N ILE A 348 4.74 -15.96 -4.03
CA ILE A 348 5.80 -16.01 -3.02
C ILE A 348 5.71 -17.25 -2.14
N THR A 349 5.01 -18.30 -2.61
CA THR A 349 4.84 -19.55 -1.88
C THR A 349 6.18 -20.22 -1.59
N HIS A 350 7.08 -20.22 -2.57
CA HIS A 350 8.40 -20.85 -2.51
C HIS A 350 9.51 -19.82 -2.75
N PRO A 351 9.85 -18.99 -1.75
CA PRO A 351 10.76 -17.85 -1.95
C PRO A 351 12.20 -18.24 -2.30
N ASP A 352 12.63 -19.47 -1.98
CA ASP A 352 13.95 -19.99 -2.34
C ASP A 352 14.03 -20.55 -3.77
N GLU A 353 12.90 -20.68 -4.47
CA GLU A 353 12.84 -21.22 -5.84
C GLU A 353 12.79 -20.13 -6.93
N ALA A 354 12.76 -18.84 -6.53
CA ALA A 354 12.82 -17.73 -7.47
C ALA A 354 14.11 -17.81 -8.31
N SER A 355 13.96 -17.69 -9.64
CA SER A 355 15.06 -17.89 -10.57
C SER A 355 14.88 -17.09 -11.85
N GLU A 356 15.95 -16.48 -12.34
CA GLU A 356 16.00 -15.83 -13.66
C GLU A 356 15.77 -16.84 -14.82
N ALA A 357 15.97 -18.15 -14.58
CA ALA A 357 15.71 -19.18 -15.57
C ALA A 357 14.23 -19.61 -15.64
N PHE A 358 13.47 -19.38 -14.56
CA PHE A 358 12.05 -19.74 -14.44
C PHE A 358 11.25 -18.59 -13.80
N PRO A 359 11.28 -17.38 -14.40
CA PRO A 359 10.66 -16.19 -13.82
C PRO A 359 9.14 -16.35 -13.65
N GLU A 360 8.50 -17.17 -14.46
CA GLU A 360 7.06 -17.46 -14.43
C GLU A 360 6.59 -18.17 -13.15
N ARG A 361 7.51 -18.74 -12.37
CA ARG A 361 7.21 -19.32 -11.04
C ARG A 361 6.94 -18.26 -9.98
N THR A 362 7.45 -17.05 -10.18
CA THR A 362 7.32 -15.96 -9.23
C THR A 362 6.47 -14.84 -9.81
N VAL A 363 6.67 -14.46 -11.07
CA VAL A 363 5.94 -13.35 -11.70
C VAL A 363 4.69 -13.89 -12.38
N LEU A 364 3.51 -13.54 -11.85
CA LEU A 364 2.24 -14.03 -12.38
C LEU A 364 1.68 -13.13 -13.48
N TRP A 365 1.52 -11.84 -13.18
CA TRP A 365 0.91 -10.86 -14.08
C TRP A 365 1.15 -9.42 -13.61
N GLU A 366 1.01 -8.47 -14.53
CA GLU A 366 0.90 -7.04 -14.23
C GLU A 366 -0.24 -6.42 -15.05
N LEU A 367 -0.86 -5.38 -14.48
CA LEU A 367 -1.82 -4.54 -15.17
C LEU A 367 -1.42 -3.07 -14.96
N ASP A 368 -1.10 -2.41 -16.07
CA ASP A 368 -0.65 -1.03 -16.10
C ASP A 368 -1.60 -0.16 -16.92
N ALA A 369 -1.54 1.15 -16.72
CA ALA A 369 -2.43 2.11 -17.39
C ALA A 369 -2.27 2.20 -18.92
N ASP A 370 -1.20 1.62 -19.47
CA ASP A 370 -0.96 1.54 -20.91
C ASP A 370 -1.42 0.21 -21.54
N ALA A 371 -1.99 -0.70 -20.75
CA ALA A 371 -2.56 -1.93 -21.25
C ALA A 371 -3.74 -1.64 -22.21
N PRO A 372 -3.98 -2.51 -23.21
CA PRO A 372 -5.07 -2.31 -24.15
C PRO A 372 -6.44 -2.41 -23.46
N VAL A 373 -7.39 -1.60 -23.95
CA VAL A 373 -8.82 -1.72 -23.60
C VAL A 373 -9.31 -3.12 -23.95
N GLY A 374 -10.09 -3.72 -23.06
CA GLY A 374 -10.61 -5.07 -23.24
C GLY A 374 -12.04 -5.24 -22.77
N ILE A 375 -12.54 -6.46 -22.85
CA ILE A 375 -13.85 -6.86 -22.32
C ILE A 375 -13.60 -7.71 -21.07
N SER A 376 -14.24 -7.33 -19.98
CA SER A 376 -14.14 -8.01 -18.68
C SER A 376 -14.89 -9.35 -18.71
N GLN A 377 -14.65 -10.21 -17.72
CA GLN A 377 -15.44 -11.44 -17.56
C GLN A 377 -16.93 -11.14 -17.29
N ALA A 378 -17.26 -9.97 -16.73
CA ALA A 378 -18.63 -9.48 -16.59
C ALA A 378 -19.28 -9.04 -17.93
N GLY A 379 -18.54 -9.09 -19.04
CA GLY A 379 -19.04 -8.72 -20.38
C GLY A 379 -19.08 -7.21 -20.65
N THR A 380 -18.46 -6.40 -19.79
CA THR A 380 -18.38 -4.94 -19.92
C THR A 380 -17.00 -4.51 -20.40
N ALA A 381 -16.91 -3.40 -21.15
CA ALA A 381 -15.61 -2.84 -21.50
C ALA A 381 -14.91 -2.29 -20.25
N TYR A 382 -13.63 -2.61 -20.08
CA TYR A 382 -12.78 -2.00 -19.06
C TYR A 382 -11.69 -1.13 -19.70
N ASN A 383 -11.29 -0.07 -18.99
CA ASN A 383 -10.30 0.89 -19.48
C ASN A 383 -9.08 0.97 -18.54
N PRO A 384 -7.94 0.34 -18.86
CA PRO A 384 -6.73 0.45 -18.03
C PRO A 384 -6.26 1.89 -17.83
N ALA A 385 -6.58 2.81 -18.75
CA ALA A 385 -6.29 4.24 -18.58
C ALA A 385 -6.98 4.89 -17.37
N ASP A 386 -7.99 4.25 -16.78
CA ASP A 386 -8.66 4.72 -15.56
C ASP A 386 -7.78 4.42 -14.31
N ILE A 387 -6.70 3.65 -14.44
CA ILE A 387 -5.69 3.41 -13.38
C ILE A 387 -4.79 4.65 -13.25
N GLY A 388 -4.89 5.39 -12.15
CA GLY A 388 -3.97 6.44 -11.73
C GLY A 388 -2.76 5.91 -10.95
N TYR A 389 -2.10 6.79 -10.20
CA TYR A 389 -1.01 6.46 -9.28
C TYR A 389 -1.53 5.61 -8.11
N THR A 390 -0.95 4.42 -7.92
CA THR A 390 -1.47 3.39 -7.00
C THR A 390 -1.02 3.60 -5.56
N PHE A 391 -1.46 4.72 -4.97
CA PHE A 391 -1.31 5.03 -3.53
C PHE A 391 -2.18 4.16 -2.63
N GLY A 392 -3.38 3.82 -3.10
CA GLY A 392 -4.26 2.87 -2.42
C GLY A 392 -3.72 1.45 -2.58
N GLN A 393 -3.68 0.71 -1.48
CA GLN A 393 -3.33 -0.70 -1.52
C GLN A 393 -4.48 -1.51 -2.14
N SER A 394 -4.17 -2.63 -2.77
CA SER A 394 -5.20 -3.57 -3.22
C SER A 394 -5.70 -4.40 -2.04
N ALA A 395 -6.91 -4.95 -2.15
CA ALA A 395 -7.39 -6.00 -1.26
C ALA A 395 -7.41 -7.34 -2.00
N ILE A 396 -7.22 -8.45 -1.28
CA ILE A 396 -7.30 -9.80 -1.86
C ILE A 396 -8.46 -10.53 -1.19
N ALA A 397 -9.41 -10.99 -1.98
CA ALA A 397 -10.71 -11.51 -1.55
C ALA A 397 -11.01 -12.86 -2.18
N ARG A 398 -11.88 -13.64 -1.52
CA ARG A 398 -12.56 -14.79 -2.15
C ARG A 398 -14.00 -14.37 -2.43
N LEU A 399 -14.41 -14.33 -3.69
CA LEU A 399 -15.71 -13.77 -4.09
C LEU A 399 -16.75 -14.87 -4.42
N ALA A 400 -18.04 -14.52 -4.39
CA ALA A 400 -19.15 -15.44 -4.61
C ALA A 400 -19.15 -16.11 -5.99
N ASN A 401 -18.43 -15.54 -6.97
CA ASN A 401 -18.22 -16.11 -8.31
C ASN A 401 -17.27 -17.33 -8.34
N GLY A 402 -16.75 -17.75 -7.18
CA GLY A 402 -15.86 -18.91 -7.07
C GLY A 402 -14.38 -18.59 -7.27
N ARG A 403 -14.02 -17.31 -7.46
CA ARG A 403 -12.64 -16.89 -7.74
C ARG A 403 -12.02 -16.17 -6.55
N TRP A 404 -10.72 -16.37 -6.40
CA TRP A 404 -9.87 -15.44 -5.66
C TRP A 404 -9.59 -14.23 -6.54
N ALA A 405 -9.73 -13.04 -5.98
CA ALA A 405 -9.61 -11.80 -6.73
C ALA A 405 -8.78 -10.74 -6.00
N VAL A 406 -8.12 -9.90 -6.79
CA VAL A 406 -7.44 -8.68 -6.36
C VAL A 406 -8.34 -7.50 -6.68
N LEU A 407 -8.74 -6.75 -5.66
CA LEU A 407 -9.55 -5.55 -5.77
C LEU A 407 -8.61 -4.35 -5.68
N MET A 408 -8.32 -3.75 -6.83
CA MET A 408 -7.41 -2.61 -6.95
C MET A 408 -8.22 -1.31 -7.11
N PRO A 409 -8.07 -0.32 -6.21
CA PRO A 409 -8.65 0.99 -6.42
C PRO A 409 -7.98 1.72 -7.58
N SER A 410 -8.71 2.57 -8.30
CA SER A 410 -8.19 3.31 -9.45
C SER A 410 -7.04 4.25 -9.11
N GLY A 411 -6.79 4.59 -7.85
CA GLY A 411 -5.68 5.47 -7.47
C GLY A 411 -5.89 6.92 -7.91
N TYR A 412 -4.83 7.72 -7.86
CA TYR A 412 -4.90 9.20 -7.91
C TYR A 412 -4.29 9.78 -9.20
N PHE A 413 -4.81 10.90 -9.67
CA PHE A 413 -4.29 11.61 -10.85
C PHE A 413 -3.62 12.91 -10.45
N ALA A 414 -2.40 13.14 -10.95
CA ALA A 414 -1.62 14.33 -10.61
C ALA A 414 -2.12 15.60 -11.30
N ASP A 415 -2.18 16.71 -10.56
CA ASP A 415 -2.38 18.04 -11.11
C ASP A 415 -1.07 18.60 -11.70
N CYS A 416 -0.93 18.52 -13.03
CA CYS A 416 0.26 18.97 -13.74
C CYS A 416 0.43 20.50 -13.81
N SER A 417 -0.50 21.29 -13.27
CA SER A 417 -0.33 22.72 -13.10
C SER A 417 0.54 23.08 -11.90
N LYS A 418 0.73 22.16 -10.96
CA LYS A 418 1.46 22.37 -9.72
C LYS A 418 2.97 22.40 -9.91
N PRO A 419 3.72 23.16 -9.07
CA PRO A 419 5.17 23.27 -9.18
C PRO A 419 5.90 21.98 -8.77
N ASP A 420 5.34 21.23 -7.82
CA ASP A 420 5.83 19.97 -7.26
C ASP A 420 5.30 18.73 -8.01
N LYS A 421 4.78 18.90 -9.23
CA LYS A 421 4.24 17.78 -10.01
C LYS A 421 5.27 16.66 -10.27
N PRO A 422 4.81 15.42 -10.48
CA PRO A 422 5.67 14.33 -10.93
C PRO A 422 6.37 14.69 -12.24
N LEU A 423 7.61 14.23 -12.41
CA LEU A 423 8.42 14.54 -13.60
C LEU A 423 7.73 14.09 -14.90
N HIS A 424 7.00 12.98 -14.82
CA HIS A 424 6.18 12.44 -15.91
C HIS A 424 4.68 12.63 -15.68
N CYS A 425 4.28 13.79 -15.14
CA CYS A 425 2.87 14.06 -14.77
C CYS A 425 1.86 13.85 -15.92
N LYS A 426 2.26 14.14 -17.16
CA LYS A 426 1.44 13.86 -18.36
C LYS A 426 1.83 12.49 -18.94
N GLN A 427 1.44 11.42 -18.28
CA GLN A 427 1.91 10.07 -18.59
C GLN A 427 1.02 9.28 -19.53
N ILE A 428 1.59 8.19 -20.05
CA ILE A 428 1.00 7.20 -20.95
C ILE A 428 -0.28 6.63 -20.31
N GLY A 429 -1.30 6.36 -21.14
CA GLY A 429 -2.61 5.85 -20.71
C GLY A 429 -3.74 6.86 -20.88
N GLY A 430 -3.53 8.15 -20.61
CA GLY A 430 -4.55 9.19 -20.84
C GLY A 430 -4.79 10.13 -19.67
N THR A 431 -5.90 10.87 -19.73
CA THR A 431 -6.34 11.84 -18.71
C THR A 431 -7.21 11.20 -17.63
N SER A 432 -7.29 11.82 -16.46
CA SER A 432 -8.21 11.41 -15.38
C SER A 432 -9.63 11.17 -15.90
N PRO A 433 -10.33 10.12 -15.43
CA PRO A 433 -11.77 9.98 -15.55
C PRO A 433 -12.52 11.24 -15.11
N ASP A 434 -13.62 11.55 -15.78
CA ASP A 434 -14.46 12.71 -15.48
C ASP A 434 -15.59 12.32 -14.53
N GLY A 435 -15.47 12.72 -13.25
CA GLY A 435 -16.53 12.62 -12.25
C GLY A 435 -16.77 11.24 -11.63
N TYR A 436 -15.95 10.23 -11.96
CA TYR A 436 -16.01 8.91 -11.34
C TYR A 436 -14.63 8.39 -10.88
N SER A 437 -14.66 7.46 -9.92
CA SER A 437 -13.54 6.58 -9.60
C SER A 437 -13.89 5.14 -9.96
N ALA A 438 -12.90 4.27 -10.05
CA ALA A 438 -13.13 2.86 -10.37
C ALA A 438 -12.48 1.92 -9.36
N LEU A 439 -13.06 0.74 -9.20
CA LEU A 439 -12.48 -0.41 -8.52
C LEU A 439 -12.32 -1.53 -9.54
N PHE A 440 -11.08 -1.91 -9.84
CA PHE A 440 -10.76 -3.02 -10.72
C PHE A 440 -10.78 -4.32 -9.91
N VAL A 441 -11.54 -5.31 -10.37
CA VAL A 441 -11.56 -6.65 -9.80
C VAL A 441 -10.83 -7.57 -10.76
N LEU A 442 -9.67 -8.07 -10.35
CA LEU A 442 -8.76 -8.88 -11.17
C LEU A 442 -8.73 -10.31 -10.62
N ASP A 443 -8.66 -11.30 -11.50
CA ASP A 443 -8.45 -12.69 -11.09
C ASP A 443 -7.06 -12.85 -10.45
N ALA A 444 -6.99 -13.45 -9.25
CA ALA A 444 -5.76 -13.51 -8.47
C ALA A 444 -4.64 -14.32 -9.16
N GLN A 445 -4.99 -15.36 -9.92
CA GLN A 445 -4.01 -16.22 -10.58
C GLN A 445 -3.57 -15.66 -11.93
N THR A 446 -4.48 -15.04 -12.68
CA THR A 446 -4.26 -14.70 -14.09
C THR A 446 -4.17 -13.21 -14.39
N GLY A 447 -4.61 -12.34 -13.49
CA GLY A 447 -4.67 -10.89 -13.70
C GLY A 447 -5.77 -10.46 -14.67
N ALA A 448 -6.61 -11.39 -15.15
CA ALA A 448 -7.71 -11.08 -16.03
C ALA A 448 -8.74 -10.18 -15.32
N VAL A 449 -9.21 -9.13 -16.00
CA VAL A 449 -10.21 -8.23 -15.44
C VAL A 449 -11.56 -8.95 -15.35
N ILE A 450 -12.00 -9.22 -14.12
CA ILE A 450 -13.33 -9.77 -13.84
C ILE A 450 -14.38 -8.68 -14.05
N SER A 451 -14.16 -7.49 -13.48
CA SER A 451 -15.02 -6.33 -13.65
C SER A 451 -14.28 -5.02 -13.36
N GLU A 452 -14.74 -3.93 -13.96
CA GLU A 452 -14.36 -2.56 -13.58
C GLU A 452 -15.62 -1.87 -13.01
N LEU A 453 -15.66 -1.71 -11.70
CA LEU A 453 -16.80 -1.13 -10.99
C LEU A 453 -16.62 0.38 -10.85
N LYS A 454 -17.38 1.15 -11.64
CA LYS A 454 -17.32 2.61 -11.66
C LYS A 454 -18.31 3.22 -10.67
N THR A 455 -17.91 4.26 -9.95
CA THR A 455 -18.83 5.01 -9.10
C THR A 455 -19.90 5.71 -9.97
N PRO A 456 -21.19 5.70 -9.56
CA PRO A 456 -22.26 6.27 -10.39
C PRO A 456 -22.13 7.79 -10.55
N THR A 457 -22.10 8.26 -11.80
CA THR A 457 -22.13 9.69 -12.14
C THR A 457 -23.54 10.28 -12.17
N SER A 458 -24.57 9.46 -11.94
CA SER A 458 -25.98 9.86 -11.99
C SER A 458 -26.52 10.46 -10.68
N ILE A 459 -25.69 10.53 -9.63
CA ILE A 459 -26.12 11.05 -8.32
C ILE A 459 -25.90 12.56 -8.27
N ASP A 460 -26.99 13.32 -8.12
CA ASP A 460 -26.94 14.78 -8.13
C ASP A 460 -26.09 15.36 -6.98
N GLY A 461 -25.26 16.34 -7.32
CA GLY A 461 -24.32 16.98 -6.39
C GLY A 461 -23.17 16.09 -5.89
N VAL A 462 -22.93 14.94 -6.53
CA VAL A 462 -21.83 14.02 -6.20
C VAL A 462 -20.86 13.95 -7.36
N THR A 463 -19.59 14.20 -7.05
CA THR A 463 -18.45 13.90 -7.94
C THR A 463 -17.56 12.93 -7.20
N SER A 464 -16.86 12.07 -7.93
CA SER A 464 -15.91 11.11 -7.38
C SER A 464 -14.60 11.16 -8.15
N TYR A 465 -13.49 11.09 -7.42
CA TYR A 465 -12.16 10.95 -7.98
C TYR A 465 -11.22 10.41 -6.89
N GLY A 466 -10.23 9.63 -7.30
CA GLY A 466 -9.19 9.12 -6.41
C GLY A 466 -9.72 8.15 -5.36
N LEU A 467 -10.07 6.92 -5.77
CA LEU A 467 -10.50 5.89 -4.82
C LEU A 467 -9.31 5.47 -3.92
N SER A 468 -9.54 5.42 -2.61
CA SER A 468 -8.59 4.95 -1.61
C SER A 468 -8.65 3.43 -1.43
N THR A 469 -7.78 2.88 -0.58
CA THR A 469 -7.71 1.45 -0.27
C THR A 469 -9.07 0.89 0.18
N PRO A 470 -9.62 -0.13 -0.50
CA PRO A 470 -10.86 -0.78 -0.09
C PRO A 470 -10.66 -1.70 1.12
N VAL A 471 -11.68 -1.80 1.97
CA VAL A 471 -11.80 -2.83 3.01
C VAL A 471 -12.89 -3.83 2.63
N LEU A 472 -12.61 -5.12 2.83
CA LEU A 472 -13.53 -6.22 2.53
C LEU A 472 -14.36 -6.60 3.76
N GLY A 473 -15.60 -7.02 3.54
CA GLY A 473 -16.51 -7.53 4.56
C GLY A 473 -17.23 -8.80 4.10
N ASP A 474 -17.38 -9.72 5.05
CA ASP A 474 -18.12 -10.99 4.95
C ASP A 474 -19.26 -10.91 5.98
N TYR A 475 -20.52 -10.93 5.51
CA TYR A 475 -21.68 -10.72 6.38
C TYR A 475 -22.10 -11.99 7.13
N ASP A 476 -21.86 -13.17 6.59
CA ASP A 476 -22.36 -14.45 7.13
C ASP A 476 -21.26 -15.40 7.64
N ASN A 477 -20.01 -14.94 7.57
CA ASN A 477 -18.81 -15.59 8.08
C ASN A 477 -18.60 -16.98 7.45
N ASP A 478 -18.81 -17.08 6.14
CA ASP A 478 -18.65 -18.30 5.36
C ASP A 478 -17.29 -18.40 4.63
N GLN A 479 -16.43 -17.38 4.81
CA GLN A 479 -15.11 -17.17 4.20
C GLN A 479 -15.15 -16.57 2.78
N ILE A 480 -16.33 -16.14 2.31
CA ILE A 480 -16.52 -15.43 1.05
C ILE A 480 -16.81 -13.97 1.37
N ASP A 481 -16.05 -13.08 0.75
CA ASP A 481 -16.23 -11.64 0.90
C ASP A 481 -17.42 -11.18 0.05
N ASP A 482 -18.42 -10.55 0.69
CA ASP A 482 -19.67 -10.11 0.07
C ASP A 482 -19.62 -8.66 -0.42
N VAL A 483 -18.83 -7.83 0.26
CA VAL A 483 -18.90 -6.38 0.13
C VAL A 483 -17.51 -5.78 0.27
N ALA A 484 -17.27 -4.68 -0.44
CA ALA A 484 -16.13 -3.81 -0.17
C ALA A 484 -16.59 -2.37 0.11
N PHE A 485 -15.84 -1.66 0.95
CA PHE A 485 -16.05 -0.24 1.22
C PHE A 485 -14.78 0.53 0.95
N ALA A 486 -14.89 1.67 0.26
CA ALA A 486 -13.75 2.55 -0.01
C ALA A 486 -14.18 4.01 -0.02
N GLY A 487 -13.33 4.88 0.52
CA GLY A 487 -13.51 6.32 0.40
C GLY A 487 -12.85 6.88 -0.86
N ASP A 488 -13.16 8.12 -1.22
CA ASP A 488 -12.48 8.83 -2.30
C ASP A 488 -11.95 10.22 -1.87
N LEU A 489 -11.16 10.86 -2.75
CA LEU A 489 -10.60 12.20 -2.49
C LEU A 489 -11.65 13.32 -2.57
N ALA A 490 -12.87 13.02 -2.99
CA ALA A 490 -14.00 13.92 -2.90
C ALA A 490 -14.67 13.85 -1.50
N GLY A 491 -14.36 12.82 -0.71
CA GLY A 491 -14.86 12.62 0.66
C GLY A 491 -16.10 11.72 0.75
N ASN A 492 -16.46 11.06 -0.35
CA ASN A 492 -17.56 10.10 -0.38
C ASN A 492 -17.11 8.75 0.18
N LEU A 493 -18.02 8.03 0.85
CA LEU A 493 -17.84 6.61 1.14
C LEU A 493 -18.70 5.79 0.19
N TRP A 494 -18.08 4.85 -0.52
CA TRP A 494 -18.73 3.95 -1.46
C TRP A 494 -18.81 2.53 -0.90
N ARG A 495 -19.92 1.85 -1.20
CA ARG A 495 -20.13 0.41 -0.98
C ARG A 495 -20.16 -0.29 -2.34
N PHE A 496 -19.39 -1.36 -2.48
CA PHE A 496 -19.34 -2.22 -3.65
C PHE A 496 -19.94 -3.58 -3.26
N ASP A 497 -21.08 -3.93 -3.85
CA ASP A 497 -21.75 -5.21 -3.62
C ASP A 497 -21.19 -6.27 -4.58
N LEU A 498 -20.59 -7.31 -4.00
CA LEU A 498 -19.91 -8.40 -4.68
C LEU A 498 -20.56 -9.77 -4.40
N SER A 499 -21.69 -9.77 -3.68
CA SER A 499 -22.36 -10.98 -3.19
C SER A 499 -22.99 -11.83 -4.30
N ALA A 500 -23.23 -11.25 -5.48
CA ALA A 500 -23.78 -11.99 -6.62
C ALA A 500 -22.70 -12.91 -7.24
N PRO A 501 -23.01 -14.20 -7.51
CA PRO A 501 -22.07 -15.09 -8.21
C PRO A 501 -21.76 -14.67 -9.65
N ASP A 502 -22.68 -13.95 -10.29
CA ASP A 502 -22.47 -13.37 -11.62
C ASP A 502 -21.96 -11.92 -11.47
N PRO A 503 -20.70 -11.63 -11.86
CA PRO A 503 -20.12 -10.29 -11.76
C PRO A 503 -20.88 -9.20 -12.51
N ALA A 504 -21.72 -9.54 -13.50
CA ALA A 504 -22.57 -8.57 -14.19
C ALA A 504 -23.67 -7.97 -13.28
N HIS A 505 -23.94 -8.58 -12.13
CA HIS A 505 -24.91 -8.10 -11.14
C HIS A 505 -24.27 -7.41 -9.92
N TRP A 506 -22.95 -7.22 -9.92
CA TRP A 506 -22.29 -6.38 -8.93
C TRP A 506 -22.66 -4.91 -9.09
N ASN A 507 -22.74 -4.17 -7.99
CA ASN A 507 -23.22 -2.79 -8.01
C ASN A 507 -22.47 -1.89 -7.03
N VAL A 508 -22.45 -0.59 -7.30
CA VAL A 508 -21.82 0.44 -6.47
C VAL A 508 -22.87 1.41 -5.95
N THR A 509 -22.88 1.63 -4.64
CA THR A 509 -23.83 2.53 -3.97
C THR A 509 -23.11 3.55 -3.10
N LEU A 510 -23.62 4.78 -3.05
CA LEU A 510 -23.11 5.82 -2.16
C LEU A 510 -23.64 5.61 -0.75
N MET A 511 -22.73 5.57 0.23
CA MET A 511 -23.06 5.34 1.63
C MET A 511 -22.98 6.62 2.46
N TYR A 512 -22.00 7.49 2.19
CA TYR A 512 -21.86 8.78 2.83
C TYR A 512 -21.52 9.86 1.81
N ARG A 513 -22.18 11.02 1.94
CA ARG A 513 -21.90 12.22 1.16
C ARG A 513 -21.43 13.36 2.07
N PRO A 514 -20.25 13.96 1.82
CA PRO A 514 -19.78 15.10 2.59
C PRO A 514 -20.62 16.35 2.29
N THR A 515 -20.59 17.33 3.19
CA THR A 515 -21.25 18.63 2.98
C THR A 515 -20.68 19.34 1.75
N ASP A 516 -19.35 19.43 1.69
CA ASP A 516 -18.61 20.09 0.62
C ASP A 516 -17.63 19.09 -0.01
N GLN A 517 -17.88 18.68 -1.26
CA GLN A 517 -17.05 17.74 -2.00
C GLN A 517 -15.60 18.25 -2.10
N GLY A 518 -14.64 17.38 -1.78
CA GLY A 518 -13.20 17.65 -1.87
C GLY A 518 -12.57 18.33 -0.65
N THR A 519 -13.36 18.74 0.35
CA THR A 519 -12.84 19.39 1.57
C THR A 519 -12.35 18.40 2.63
N GLN A 520 -12.95 17.21 2.67
CA GLN A 520 -12.64 16.14 3.62
C GLN A 520 -12.32 14.85 2.87
N PRO A 521 -11.18 14.79 2.14
CA PRO A 521 -10.79 13.63 1.36
C PRO A 521 -10.59 12.41 2.27
N ILE A 522 -10.91 11.21 1.77
CA ILE A 522 -10.64 9.95 2.47
C ILE A 522 -9.46 9.28 1.74
N THR A 523 -8.30 9.25 2.38
CA THR A 523 -7.06 8.66 1.83
C THR A 523 -6.69 7.33 2.47
N THR A 524 -7.35 6.96 3.57
CA THR A 524 -7.02 5.79 4.39
C THR A 524 -8.05 4.68 4.21
N MET A 525 -7.62 3.44 4.43
CA MET A 525 -8.55 2.30 4.39
C MET A 525 -9.54 2.38 5.56
N PRO A 526 -10.87 2.30 5.31
CA PRO A 526 -11.84 2.18 6.40
C PRO A 526 -11.67 0.89 7.22
N ARG A 527 -12.29 0.84 8.39
CA ARG A 527 -12.37 -0.37 9.23
C ARG A 527 -13.81 -0.76 9.48
N LEU A 528 -14.09 -2.06 9.38
CA LEU A 528 -15.42 -2.61 9.56
C LEU A 528 -15.55 -3.19 10.96
N PHE A 529 -16.52 -2.70 11.72
CA PHE A 529 -16.87 -3.24 13.04
C PHE A 529 -18.32 -3.71 13.03
N PRO A 530 -18.71 -4.68 13.87
CA PRO A 530 -20.11 -5.08 13.95
C PRO A 530 -20.97 -3.92 14.47
N ASP A 531 -22.03 -3.58 13.75
CA ASP A 531 -23.04 -2.64 14.22
C ASP A 531 -24.23 -3.38 14.87
N PRO A 532 -24.49 -3.19 16.16
CA PRO A 532 -25.57 -3.90 16.85
C PRO A 532 -26.98 -3.47 16.39
N ALA A 533 -27.12 -2.31 15.74
CA ALA A 533 -28.43 -1.81 15.32
C ALA A 533 -28.90 -2.46 14.00
N THR A 534 -28.01 -2.64 13.02
CA THR A 534 -28.36 -3.26 11.73
C THR A 534 -27.98 -4.73 11.62
N GLY A 535 -27.08 -5.23 12.49
CA GLY A 535 -26.47 -6.55 12.33
C GLY A 535 -25.48 -6.61 11.16
N ARG A 536 -25.11 -5.47 10.58
CA ARG A 536 -24.12 -5.32 9.51
C ARG A 536 -22.87 -4.60 10.05
N PHE A 537 -22.22 -3.78 9.23
CA PHE A 537 -21.00 -3.07 9.60
C PHE A 537 -21.26 -1.62 10.02
N MET A 538 -20.52 -1.18 11.03
CA MET A 538 -20.14 0.21 11.27
C MET A 538 -18.81 0.45 10.55
N VAL A 539 -18.81 1.32 9.53
CA VAL A 539 -17.66 1.64 8.70
C VAL A 539 -16.96 2.87 9.26
N VAL A 540 -15.82 2.65 9.91
CA VAL A 540 -15.06 3.70 10.61
C VAL A 540 -13.88 4.17 9.74
N PHE A 541 -13.76 5.49 9.55
CA PHE A 541 -12.67 6.09 8.77
C PHE A 541 -12.37 7.52 9.27
N GLY A 542 -11.19 8.02 8.92
CA GLY A 542 -10.83 9.42 9.15
C GLY A 542 -10.61 10.15 7.83
N THR A 543 -10.83 11.46 7.83
CA THR A 543 -10.58 12.31 6.67
C THR A 543 -9.26 13.05 6.78
N GLY A 544 -8.66 13.33 5.64
CA GLY A 544 -7.34 13.92 5.55
C GLY A 544 -6.60 13.49 4.29
N ARG A 545 -5.68 14.35 3.85
CA ARG A 545 -4.63 13.99 2.88
C ARG A 545 -3.33 14.71 3.22
N TYR A 546 -2.23 14.08 2.84
CA TYR A 546 -0.88 14.62 2.94
C TYR A 546 -0.07 14.09 1.75
N LEU A 547 -0.46 14.54 0.56
CA LEU A 547 0.01 14.01 -0.72
C LEU A 547 0.82 15.03 -1.53
N GLY A 548 0.60 16.33 -1.31
CA GLY A 548 1.31 17.42 -1.99
C GLY A 548 1.71 18.57 -1.06
N GLU A 549 2.53 19.50 -1.56
CA GLU A 549 3.05 20.62 -0.75
C GLU A 549 1.95 21.50 -0.15
N GLY A 550 0.86 21.74 -0.90
CA GLY A 550 -0.31 22.48 -0.40
C GLY A 550 -0.96 21.86 0.85
N ASP A 551 -0.79 20.56 1.09
CA ASP A 551 -1.38 19.87 2.24
C ASP A 551 -0.68 20.21 3.56
N LYS A 552 0.55 20.72 3.54
CA LYS A 552 1.31 21.11 4.75
C LYS A 552 0.75 22.34 5.45
N THR A 553 -0.04 23.14 4.74
CA THR A 553 -0.50 24.46 5.23
C THR A 553 -2.01 24.60 5.30
N THR A 554 -2.76 23.65 4.72
CA THR A 554 -4.23 23.69 4.77
C THR A 554 -4.75 23.51 6.20
N THR A 555 -5.69 24.38 6.58
CA THR A 555 -6.32 24.41 7.91
C THR A 555 -7.76 23.90 7.90
N VAL A 556 -8.21 23.31 6.78
CA VAL A 556 -9.56 22.77 6.63
C VAL A 556 -9.81 21.69 7.68
N MET A 557 -10.89 21.85 8.45
CA MET A 557 -11.27 20.92 9.51
C MET A 557 -11.56 19.53 8.94
N GLN A 558 -10.87 18.53 9.49
CA GLN A 558 -11.12 17.12 9.20
C GLN A 558 -11.92 16.48 10.32
N SER A 559 -12.39 15.26 10.07
CA SER A 559 -13.25 14.55 11.01
C SER A 559 -12.95 13.04 10.99
N ILE A 560 -13.34 12.36 12.06
CA ILE A 560 -13.42 10.91 12.15
C ILE A 560 -14.90 10.55 12.10
N TYR A 561 -15.24 9.53 11.33
CA TYR A 561 -16.61 9.09 11.10
C TYR A 561 -16.74 7.60 11.41
N GLY A 562 -17.89 7.21 11.94
CA GLY A 562 -18.41 5.86 11.85
C GLY A 562 -19.75 5.90 11.14
N ILE A 563 -19.85 5.28 9.97
CA ILE A 563 -21.07 5.27 9.15
C ILE A 563 -21.69 3.88 9.20
N ARG A 564 -22.98 3.83 9.52
CA ARG A 564 -23.76 2.60 9.62
C ARG A 564 -24.12 2.08 8.24
N ASP A 565 -23.86 0.81 7.99
CA ASP A 565 -24.36 0.10 6.81
C ASP A 565 -25.85 -0.20 6.98
N GLU A 566 -26.69 0.67 6.40
CA GLU A 566 -28.16 0.56 6.40
C GLU A 566 -28.70 -0.11 5.12
N PHE A 567 -27.85 -0.75 4.31
CA PHE A 567 -28.29 -1.30 3.03
C PHE A 567 -29.43 -2.32 3.20
N ASN A 568 -30.59 -2.00 2.61
CA ASN A 568 -31.73 -2.89 2.47
C ASN A 568 -32.03 -3.10 0.99
N SER A 569 -31.97 -4.36 0.53
CA SER A 569 -32.24 -4.74 -0.86
C SER A 569 -33.66 -4.39 -1.34
N ALA A 570 -34.60 -4.11 -0.44
CA ALA A 570 -35.98 -3.75 -0.77
C ALA A 570 -36.21 -2.25 -1.04
N ASP A 571 -35.49 -1.34 -0.37
CA ASP A 571 -35.74 0.11 -0.37
C ASP A 571 -34.56 0.96 -0.86
N GLY A 572 -33.41 0.33 -1.18
CA GLY A 572 -32.14 1.02 -1.41
C GLY A 572 -31.45 1.43 -0.10
N SER A 573 -30.21 1.95 -0.18
CA SER A 573 -29.52 2.49 1.00
C SER A 573 -29.89 3.96 1.20
N ALA A 574 -30.22 4.34 2.44
CA ALA A 574 -30.19 5.75 2.81
C ALA A 574 -28.75 6.27 2.69
N ILE A 575 -28.58 7.46 2.10
CA ILE A 575 -27.28 8.11 2.00
C ILE A 575 -27.06 8.91 3.28
N ALA A 576 -26.08 8.53 4.08
CA ALA A 576 -25.73 9.27 5.27
C ALA A 576 -25.18 10.65 4.89
N THR A 577 -25.63 11.67 5.59
CA THR A 577 -25.07 13.03 5.53
C THR A 577 -24.55 13.41 6.90
N ARG A 578 -23.71 14.44 6.95
CA ARG A 578 -23.16 14.93 8.22
C ARG A 578 -24.23 15.14 9.29
N ASP A 579 -25.36 15.77 8.96
CA ASP A 579 -26.47 16.05 9.89
C ASP A 579 -27.21 14.80 10.39
N SER A 580 -27.09 13.67 9.69
CA SER A 580 -27.67 12.39 10.12
C SER A 580 -26.84 11.65 11.19
N LEU A 581 -25.65 12.16 11.52
CA LEU A 581 -24.69 11.53 12.42
C LEU A 581 -24.73 12.13 13.84
N GLN A 582 -24.57 11.27 14.84
CA GLN A 582 -24.39 11.71 16.22
C GLN A 582 -22.99 12.32 16.42
N GLN A 583 -22.92 13.56 16.89
CA GLN A 583 -21.65 14.21 17.18
C GLN A 583 -21.10 13.78 18.54
N GLN A 584 -19.80 13.51 18.57
CA GLN A 584 -18.95 13.46 19.75
C GLN A 584 -18.00 14.66 19.77
N THR A 585 -17.61 15.09 20.96
CA THR A 585 -16.73 16.25 21.17
C THR A 585 -15.37 15.80 21.67
N LEU A 586 -14.31 16.27 21.01
CA LEU A 586 -12.92 16.06 21.40
C LEU A 586 -12.50 17.08 22.46
N SER A 587 -11.64 16.67 23.39
CA SER A 587 -11.05 17.54 24.39
C SER A 587 -9.59 17.16 24.66
N GLU A 588 -8.78 18.13 25.09
CA GLU A 588 -7.35 17.97 25.32
C GLU A 588 -6.96 18.62 26.66
N ALA A 589 -6.10 17.96 27.43
CA ALA A 589 -5.62 18.46 28.73
C ALA A 589 -4.16 18.09 28.96
N THR A 590 -3.41 18.94 29.68
CA THR A 590 -2.04 18.63 30.10
C THR A 590 -2.06 17.93 31.46
N VAL A 591 -1.41 16.78 31.55
CA VAL A 591 -1.34 15.95 32.76
C VAL A 591 0.12 15.67 33.10
N SER A 592 0.42 15.56 34.39
CA SER A 592 1.75 15.19 34.89
C SER A 592 1.67 13.87 35.66
N ASP A 593 2.67 13.01 35.48
CA ASP A 593 2.80 11.80 36.28
C ASP A 593 3.55 12.03 37.61
N ALA A 594 3.68 10.96 38.41
CA ALA A 594 4.38 11.01 39.68
C ALA A 594 5.89 11.25 39.56
N SER A 595 6.48 11.05 38.37
CA SER A 595 7.88 11.34 38.07
C SER A 595 8.12 12.79 37.65
N GLY A 596 7.04 13.57 37.43
CA GLY A 596 7.08 14.93 36.91
C GLY A 596 7.13 15.00 35.38
N ALA A 597 6.97 13.87 34.69
CA ALA A 597 6.86 13.84 33.24
C ALA A 597 5.50 14.44 32.83
N VAL A 598 5.50 15.28 31.80
CA VAL A 598 4.32 16.03 31.36
C VAL A 598 3.94 15.58 29.96
N THR A 599 2.68 15.24 29.76
CA THR A 599 2.14 14.97 28.44
C THR A 599 0.77 15.60 28.26
N THR A 600 0.33 15.66 27.01
CA THR A 600 -0.98 16.20 26.65
C THR A 600 -1.89 15.05 26.26
N VAL A 601 -2.89 14.77 27.08
CA VAL A 601 -3.85 13.67 26.90
C VAL A 601 -5.10 14.16 26.17
N ARG A 602 -5.83 13.22 25.56
CA ARG A 602 -7.08 13.46 24.85
C ARG A 602 -8.21 12.61 25.39
N ASP A 603 -9.40 13.20 25.41
CA ASP A 603 -10.64 12.53 25.76
C ASP A 603 -11.76 12.91 24.79
N VAL A 604 -12.74 12.03 24.66
CA VAL A 604 -13.90 12.18 23.78
C VAL A 604 -15.18 11.97 24.58
N SER A 605 -16.23 12.75 24.29
CA SER A 605 -17.54 12.53 24.91
C SER A 605 -18.09 11.13 24.64
N ALA A 606 -19.00 10.67 25.49
CA ALA A 606 -19.69 9.39 25.34
C ALA A 606 -21.19 9.58 25.12
N HIS A 607 -21.59 10.40 24.14
CA HIS A 607 -23.00 10.52 23.79
C HIS A 607 -23.50 9.21 23.16
N ASP A 608 -24.72 8.79 23.51
CA ASP A 608 -25.35 7.62 22.90
C ASP A 608 -25.60 7.84 21.40
N VAL A 609 -25.38 6.81 20.59
CA VAL A 609 -25.69 6.82 19.15
C VAL A 609 -27.02 6.10 18.90
N PRO A 610 -28.12 6.79 18.59
CA PRO A 610 -29.41 6.16 18.36
C PRO A 610 -29.39 5.19 17.17
N ALA A 611 -30.26 4.16 17.21
CA ALA A 611 -30.45 3.25 16.08
C ALA A 611 -30.97 3.94 14.80
N THR A 612 -31.55 5.14 14.93
CA THR A 612 -32.04 5.95 13.80
C THR A 612 -30.99 6.93 13.25
N ALA A 613 -29.83 7.05 13.89
CA ALA A 613 -28.74 7.86 13.37
C ALA A 613 -27.98 7.05 12.31
N GLY A 614 -27.50 7.70 11.25
CA GLY A 614 -26.65 7.07 10.23
C GLY A 614 -25.25 6.69 10.72
N GLY A 615 -24.98 6.87 12.03
CA GLY A 615 -23.69 6.63 12.67
C GLY A 615 -23.27 7.79 13.57
N TRP A 616 -21.96 8.05 13.65
CA TRP A 616 -21.35 9.06 14.51
C TRP A 616 -20.22 9.82 13.83
N ARG A 617 -19.86 10.99 14.39
CA ARG A 617 -18.73 11.82 13.94
C ARG A 617 -17.99 12.45 15.12
N ILE A 618 -16.69 12.66 14.95
CA ILE A 618 -15.82 13.48 15.80
C ILE A 618 -15.14 14.51 14.90
N ASP A 619 -15.21 15.78 15.25
CA ASP A 619 -14.47 16.81 14.54
C ASP A 619 -13.08 17.02 15.16
N LEU A 620 -12.07 17.16 14.31
CA LEU A 620 -10.69 17.45 14.72
C LEU A 620 -10.52 18.97 14.75
N ASP A 621 -11.12 19.60 15.75
CA ASP A 621 -11.28 21.05 15.86
C ASP A 621 -10.37 21.73 16.90
N ILE A 622 -9.59 20.95 17.65
CA ILE A 622 -8.62 21.47 18.64
C ILE A 622 -7.42 22.11 17.95
N HIS A 623 -6.86 21.45 16.94
CA HIS A 623 -5.70 21.92 16.17
C HIS A 623 -6.09 22.10 14.72
N ALA A 624 -5.84 23.29 14.17
CA ALA A 624 -6.22 23.63 12.80
C ALA A 624 -5.50 22.72 11.80
N GLY A 625 -6.24 22.15 10.85
CA GLY A 625 -5.69 21.27 9.82
C GLY A 625 -5.27 19.88 10.32
N GLU A 626 -5.57 19.52 11.56
CA GLU A 626 -5.39 18.15 12.06
C GLU A 626 -6.19 17.15 11.21
N ARG A 627 -5.60 15.99 10.90
CA ARG A 627 -6.13 15.05 9.91
C ARG A 627 -5.72 13.61 10.14
N VAL A 628 -6.43 12.67 9.54
CA VAL A 628 -6.07 11.24 9.54
C VAL A 628 -5.50 10.86 8.18
N VAL A 629 -4.26 10.37 8.17
CA VAL A 629 -3.52 9.97 6.95
C VAL A 629 -2.92 8.57 7.04
N VAL A 630 -3.07 7.93 8.21
CA VAL A 630 -2.64 6.56 8.49
C VAL A 630 -3.88 5.70 8.64
N THR A 631 -3.85 4.49 8.09
CA THR A 631 -4.97 3.55 8.23
C THR A 631 -5.20 3.23 9.71
N PRO A 632 -6.43 3.45 10.25
CA PRO A 632 -6.74 3.14 11.63
C PRO A 632 -6.45 1.68 11.99
N GLY A 633 -5.96 1.43 13.20
CA GLY A 633 -5.85 0.09 13.78
C GLY A 633 -7.20 -0.40 14.27
N ALA A 634 -7.40 -1.73 14.31
CA ALA A 634 -8.62 -2.34 14.80
C ALA A 634 -8.33 -3.40 15.87
N LEU A 635 -9.00 -3.28 17.01
CA LEU A 635 -9.04 -4.29 18.07
C LEU A 635 -10.48 -4.83 18.12
N PHE A 636 -10.78 -5.80 17.25
CA PHE A 636 -12.13 -6.33 17.07
C PHE A 636 -12.72 -6.96 18.34
N ASN A 637 -11.88 -7.52 19.21
CA ASN A 637 -12.31 -8.17 20.45
C ASN A 637 -12.84 -7.20 21.52
N THR A 638 -12.42 -5.94 21.50
CA THR A 638 -12.90 -4.89 22.42
C THR A 638 -13.76 -3.85 21.71
N ASN A 639 -14.08 -4.08 20.43
CA ASN A 639 -14.77 -3.13 19.57
C ASN A 639 -14.10 -1.75 19.59
N THR A 640 -12.77 -1.73 19.51
CA THR A 640 -11.97 -0.51 19.62
C THR A 640 -11.26 -0.21 18.31
N VAL A 641 -11.42 1.03 17.84
CA VAL A 641 -10.63 1.59 16.73
C VAL A 641 -9.49 2.42 17.30
N LEU A 642 -8.30 2.26 16.74
CA LEU A 642 -7.11 3.02 17.10
C LEU A 642 -6.82 4.02 15.97
N VAL A 643 -6.90 5.31 16.25
CA VAL A 643 -6.72 6.37 15.25
C VAL A 643 -5.47 7.17 15.59
N THR A 644 -4.58 7.32 14.61
CA THR A 644 -3.48 8.29 14.67
C THR A 644 -3.77 9.45 13.74
N THR A 645 -3.55 10.67 14.23
CA THR A 645 -3.69 11.90 13.47
C THR A 645 -2.34 12.55 13.22
N LEU A 646 -2.28 13.34 12.16
CA LEU A 646 -1.20 14.24 11.80
C LEU A 646 -1.67 15.68 12.00
N ILE A 647 -0.84 16.51 12.61
CA ILE A 647 -1.03 17.94 12.78
C ILE A 647 0.10 18.61 12.01
N PRO A 648 -0.16 19.16 10.81
CA PRO A 648 0.88 19.82 10.03
C PRO A 648 1.33 21.12 10.72
N ASP A 649 2.62 21.22 11.03
CA ASP A 649 3.26 22.45 11.53
C ASP A 649 4.58 22.72 10.79
N GLY A 650 4.50 22.80 9.46
CA GLY A 650 5.68 22.96 8.60
C GLY A 650 6.47 21.66 8.46
N ASP A 651 7.74 21.67 8.89
CA ASP A 651 8.70 20.56 8.75
C ASP A 651 8.74 19.62 9.96
N GLU A 652 8.05 19.93 11.06
CA GLU A 652 7.89 19.01 12.20
C GLU A 652 6.48 18.41 12.18
N SER A 653 6.40 17.08 12.16
CA SER A 653 5.13 16.34 12.26
C SER A 653 4.85 15.98 13.73
N GLU A 654 3.87 16.66 14.30
CA GLU A 654 3.23 16.22 15.54
C GLU A 654 1.91 15.53 15.24
N GLY A 655 1.41 14.77 16.19
CA GLY A 655 0.12 14.11 16.02
C GLY A 655 -0.56 13.80 17.34
N ALA A 656 -1.63 13.03 17.24
CA ALA A 656 -2.24 12.40 18.39
C ALA A 656 -2.60 10.95 18.09
N PHE A 657 -2.70 10.18 19.15
CA PHE A 657 -3.19 8.81 19.12
C PHE A 657 -4.47 8.73 19.97
N MET A 658 -5.49 8.04 19.50
CA MET A 658 -6.78 7.87 20.20
C MET A 658 -7.32 6.44 20.05
N ALA A 659 -7.81 5.87 21.14
CA ALA A 659 -8.58 4.65 21.18
C ALA A 659 -10.06 4.98 21.39
N LEU A 660 -10.90 4.60 20.44
CA LEU A 660 -12.32 4.97 20.41
C LEU A 660 -13.19 3.71 20.34
N ASP A 661 -14.40 3.78 20.88
CA ASP A 661 -15.42 2.76 20.66
C ASP A 661 -15.87 2.85 19.21
N ALA A 662 -15.76 1.76 18.46
CA ALA A 662 -16.07 1.79 17.03
C ALA A 662 -17.56 2.03 16.75
N THR A 663 -18.46 1.63 17.65
CA THR A 663 -19.91 1.77 17.47
C THR A 663 -20.44 3.14 17.87
N THR A 664 -19.79 3.83 18.82
CA THR A 664 -20.28 5.11 19.34
C THR A 664 -19.39 6.32 19.05
N GLY A 665 -18.12 6.08 18.70
CA GLY A 665 -17.09 7.12 18.64
C GLY A 665 -16.67 7.66 20.01
N GLY A 666 -17.19 7.10 21.10
CA GLY A 666 -16.85 7.53 22.46
C GLY A 666 -15.46 7.05 22.90
N ALA A 667 -14.98 7.59 24.02
CA ALA A 667 -13.67 7.22 24.57
C ALA A 667 -13.59 5.73 24.97
N LYS A 668 -12.53 5.04 24.52
CA LYS A 668 -12.02 3.82 25.15
C LYS A 668 -10.78 4.19 25.94
N SER A 669 -10.94 4.36 27.25
CA SER A 669 -9.86 4.82 28.14
C SER A 669 -8.82 3.73 28.40
N LEU A 670 -8.00 3.41 27.39
CA LEU A 670 -6.98 2.35 27.43
C LEU A 670 -5.57 2.89 27.74
N LEU A 671 -5.36 4.20 27.69
CA LEU A 671 -4.10 4.84 28.05
C LEU A 671 -4.18 5.36 29.49
N THR A 672 -3.34 4.85 30.40
CA THR A 672 -3.29 5.33 31.78
C THR A 672 -2.09 6.27 31.97
N PHE A 673 -2.34 7.51 32.36
CA PHE A 673 -1.29 8.49 32.66
C PHE A 673 -1.72 9.40 33.82
N GLY A 674 -0.79 9.83 34.67
CA GLY A 674 -1.13 10.69 35.82
C GLY A 674 -2.15 10.10 36.81
N GLY A 675 -2.32 8.77 36.82
CA GLY A 675 -3.29 8.08 37.67
C GLY A 675 -4.73 8.08 37.15
N ALA A 676 -4.98 8.54 35.93
CA ALA A 676 -6.28 8.49 35.26
C ALA A 676 -6.16 7.82 33.88
N SER A 677 -7.28 7.31 33.37
CA SER A 677 -7.36 6.68 32.05
C SER A 677 -7.98 7.65 31.04
N HIS A 678 -7.36 7.75 29.87
CA HIS A 678 -7.71 8.70 28.81
C HIS A 678 -7.95 7.98 27.49
N ALA A 679 -8.75 8.59 26.61
CA ALA A 679 -8.98 8.07 25.26
C ALA A 679 -7.70 8.08 24.41
N GLY A 680 -6.77 9.00 24.66
CA GLY A 680 -5.60 9.18 23.84
C GLY A 680 -4.59 10.19 24.37
N ALA A 681 -3.60 10.54 23.57
CA ALA A 681 -2.61 11.57 23.87
C ALA A 681 -1.88 12.07 22.62
N ARG A 682 -1.17 13.20 22.76
CA ARG A 682 -0.26 13.75 21.74
C ARG A 682 0.96 12.87 21.57
N VAL A 683 1.38 12.69 20.33
CA VAL A 683 2.54 11.88 19.95
C VAL A 683 3.54 12.67 19.13
N GLU A 684 4.81 12.30 19.25
CA GLU A 684 5.91 12.81 18.43
C GLU A 684 6.12 11.89 17.22
N HIS A 685 6.40 12.48 16.05
CA HIS A 685 6.69 11.77 14.79
C HIS A 685 5.61 10.72 14.45
N PRO A 686 4.32 11.10 14.34
CA PRO A 686 3.30 10.16 13.90
C PRO A 686 3.67 9.62 12.50
N PRO A 687 3.32 8.36 12.19
CA PRO A 687 3.54 7.85 10.85
C PRO A 687 2.83 8.71 9.79
N LEU A 688 3.49 8.89 8.66
CA LEU A 688 3.01 9.73 7.55
C LEU A 688 2.57 8.91 6.34
N SER A 689 2.83 7.61 6.35
CA SER A 689 2.43 6.72 5.25
C SER A 689 1.00 6.22 5.44
N THR A 690 0.33 5.97 4.31
CA THR A 690 -1.03 5.44 4.23
C THR A 690 -1.18 4.01 4.77
N GLY A 691 -0.06 3.39 5.18
CA GLY A 691 0.00 2.06 5.75
C GLY A 691 -0.66 1.93 7.13
N THR A 692 -0.44 0.79 7.77
CA THR A 692 -1.03 0.49 9.08
C THR A 692 -0.04 0.73 10.20
N LEU A 693 -0.51 1.09 11.39
CA LEU A 693 0.32 1.13 12.58
C LEU A 693 0.76 -0.30 12.95
N PRO A 694 2.07 -0.58 13.07
CA PRO A 694 2.52 -1.85 13.64
C PRO A 694 2.03 -1.98 15.08
N MET A 695 1.41 -3.11 15.39
CA MET A 695 0.88 -3.41 16.72
C MET A 695 1.38 -4.78 17.18
N MET A 696 1.70 -4.89 18.47
CA MET A 696 2.04 -6.18 19.07
C MET A 696 1.34 -6.37 20.40
N MET A 697 0.87 -7.58 20.67
CA MET A 697 0.33 -7.96 21.97
C MET A 697 1.43 -8.55 22.85
N ARG A 698 1.47 -8.19 24.14
CA ARG A 698 2.39 -8.85 25.09
C ARG A 698 2.03 -10.32 25.28
N VAL A 699 3.04 -11.18 25.44
CA VAL A 699 2.85 -12.57 25.85
C VAL A 699 2.11 -12.60 27.20
N GLY A 700 1.00 -13.34 27.24
CA GLY A 700 0.07 -13.37 28.38
C GLY A 700 -1.15 -12.45 28.23
N GLY A 701 -1.19 -11.60 27.20
CA GLY A 701 -2.28 -10.66 26.92
C GLY A 701 -2.28 -9.43 27.85
N GLY A 702 -3.37 -8.67 27.86
CA GLY A 702 -3.56 -7.54 28.77
C GLY A 702 -3.05 -6.18 28.27
N SER A 703 -2.12 -6.16 27.32
CA SER A 703 -1.71 -4.91 26.67
C SER A 703 -1.32 -5.03 25.20
N VAL A 704 -1.59 -3.96 24.44
CA VAL A 704 -1.14 -3.74 23.06
C VAL A 704 -0.07 -2.67 23.04
N MET A 705 1.03 -2.97 22.38
CA MET A 705 2.19 -2.11 22.19
C MET A 705 2.20 -1.53 20.79
N LEU A 706 2.52 -0.24 20.72
CA LEU A 706 2.68 0.53 19.49
C LEU A 706 4.15 0.97 19.38
N PRO A 707 5.05 0.08 18.91
CA PRO A 707 6.50 0.32 18.88
C PRO A 707 6.91 1.61 18.15
N SER A 708 6.10 2.05 17.18
CA SER A 708 6.35 3.24 16.38
C SER A 708 5.94 4.56 17.05
N LEU A 709 5.18 4.55 18.15
CA LEU A 709 4.61 5.77 18.75
C LEU A 709 5.19 6.08 20.12
N ARG A 710 5.47 7.35 20.35
CA ARG A 710 5.96 7.89 21.63
C ARG A 710 5.14 9.11 22.03
N LEU A 711 4.93 9.27 23.33
CA LEU A 711 4.17 10.40 23.87
C LEU A 711 4.98 11.68 23.76
N LYS A 712 4.29 12.77 23.38
CA LYS A 712 4.91 14.10 23.33
C LYS A 712 5.25 14.59 24.73
N GLY A 713 6.47 15.09 24.91
CA GLY A 713 6.82 15.95 26.05
C GLY A 713 7.75 15.40 27.13
N GLY A 714 8.63 14.40 26.89
CA GLY A 714 9.64 14.21 27.93
C GLY A 714 10.76 13.19 27.90
N THR A 715 11.46 13.22 29.05
CA THR A 715 12.53 12.37 29.54
C THR A 715 11.96 11.10 30.19
N GLY A 716 12.73 10.00 30.27
CA GLY A 716 12.31 8.77 30.98
C GLY A 716 11.29 7.92 30.21
N ASP A 717 10.24 7.44 30.89
CA ASP A 717 9.24 6.48 30.40
C ASP A 717 8.45 6.96 29.17
N LEU A 718 8.36 8.27 28.93
CA LEU A 718 7.73 8.83 27.72
C LEU A 718 8.50 8.49 26.42
N ARG A 719 9.75 8.01 26.52
CA ARG A 719 10.52 7.47 25.37
C ARG A 719 10.20 6.00 25.06
N ILE A 720 9.52 5.29 25.95
CA ILE A 720 9.09 3.91 25.72
C ILE A 720 7.87 3.94 24.78
N PRO A 721 7.74 2.96 23.87
CA PRO A 721 6.55 2.83 23.05
C PRO A 721 5.24 2.83 23.82
N ILE A 722 4.18 3.39 23.22
CA ILE A 722 2.86 3.45 23.85
C ILE A 722 2.32 2.04 24.09
N SER A 723 1.87 1.79 25.33
CA SER A 723 1.15 0.59 25.75
C SER A 723 -0.30 0.95 26.06
N LEU A 724 -1.23 0.18 25.53
CA LEU A 724 -2.65 0.28 25.84
C LEU A 724 -3.05 -0.88 26.74
N ASP A 725 -3.62 -0.57 27.90
CA ASP A 725 -4.11 -1.55 28.84
C ASP A 725 -5.54 -1.94 28.49
N GLY A 726 -5.82 -3.24 28.40
CA GLY A 726 -7.17 -3.71 28.11
C GLY A 726 -7.36 -5.18 28.39
N SER A 727 -8.62 -5.63 28.50
CA SER A 727 -9.00 -7.04 28.60
C SER A 727 -8.84 -7.77 27.26
N LEU A 728 -7.68 -7.59 26.63
CA LEU A 728 -7.27 -8.28 25.42
C LEU A 728 -6.94 -9.73 25.77
N TRP A 729 -7.40 -10.68 24.95
CA TRP A 729 -7.41 -12.10 25.27
C TRP A 729 -6.10 -12.59 25.91
N ARG A 730 -6.24 -13.25 27.07
CA ARG A 730 -5.23 -14.20 27.54
C ARG A 730 -5.32 -15.43 26.65
N ARG A 731 -4.24 -15.82 25.98
CA ARG A 731 -4.15 -17.10 25.26
C ARG A 731 -4.58 -18.23 26.20
N ARG A 732 -5.67 -18.94 25.89
CA ARG A 732 -6.24 -19.98 26.78
C ARG A 732 -5.79 -21.41 26.45
N SER A 733 -5.08 -21.63 25.34
CA SER A 733 -4.67 -22.98 24.95
C SER A 733 -3.40 -23.02 24.11
N TRP A 734 -2.67 -24.12 24.27
CA TRP A 734 -1.57 -24.59 23.45
C TRP A 734 -2.06 -25.86 22.74
N SER A 735 -1.97 -25.90 21.41
CA SER A 735 -1.91 -27.16 20.67
C SER A 735 -0.44 -27.46 20.45
N LEU A 736 0.06 -28.48 21.14
CA LEU A 736 1.36 -29.07 20.84
C LEU A 736 1.22 -29.71 19.45
N LEU A 737 2.00 -29.26 18.47
CA LEU A 737 2.25 -30.07 17.29
C LEU A 737 3.08 -31.25 17.80
N THR A 738 2.45 -32.41 17.96
CA THR A 738 3.19 -33.63 18.25
C THR A 738 3.98 -33.96 17.00
N ASP A 739 5.30 -33.80 17.06
CA ASP A 739 6.23 -34.36 16.08
C ASP A 739 5.90 -35.85 15.93
N GLY A 740 5.29 -36.21 14.80
CA GLY A 740 5.11 -37.59 14.41
C GLY A 740 6.47 -38.15 14.02
N THR A 741 6.93 -39.13 14.80
CA THR A 741 8.11 -39.97 14.54
C THR A 741 8.22 -40.44 13.11
#